data_AF-E7RRI0-F1
#
_entry.id   AF-E7RRI0-F1
#
_cell.length_a   1.000
_cell.length_b   1.000
_cell.length_c   1.000
_cell.angle_alpha   90.00
_cell.angle_beta   90.00
_cell.angle_gamma   90.00
#
_symmetry.space_group_name_H-M   'P 1'
#
loop_
_entity.id
_entity.type
_entity.pdbx_description
1 polymer ?
#
loop_
_entity_poly.entity_id
_entity_poly.type
_entity_poly.pdbx_seq_one_letter_code
_entity_poly.pdbx_strand_id
1 'polypeptide(L)'
;MKGTISTVLALGLLGSQVQAQNIDYTAKKIAVCKANAKNQVHFVPLEIGEIRPTGWLLDWAKDAAAGITGHLDEYEPVYGNGWRGFGFKARGADERDGTGWPIEQCSYWLDGGVKLGYILNDERLIQKTSERLDLVVNGVLRGASTFIYWKPDTIVKDGFNNWGHGIMGRALVSYYQATHNPKILQALEKVYTEYRMIAPSDRDMLTLDTALIRGATNVDAMTETFLSTGNRTIMDSIIAYSNHDNVEKLNRKLCAMTDRSGRGFESLHGVTFYETSRVPAIMSIWTGKQWEMDATKNFIDWGLRYNEMPYGLTSAQEWLSGAGSMHHIETCIVPASMWTYTWLMRITGEKSWGDRIENVFFNAGAGSIARDFKTMSYYQTPNRFSEDLPEDPSIPGPGDQKFTPFGYEVLCCVGSCNWIIPNYISNMWMATIDGGLAFTLYGPCTVTKHLNGADVRIVCNTDYPYGEKLDITFNTTHSINMPLYFRLPSWCTKPAIKVNGRLVSARPVDGFARIDRTWTDGDKIELRFPMHVSVTQGRETPYPRAHYFNGGFGAPTPAYKDTVANQPYEYVNYGPLLFALPLYDVDENKVVRGQKFNYALDIHPARLASEVRVQRSQMPVRWRWKIDKAPIKLQVKARETEWKPSITAPLPQQPVTGGADKTITLVPYSCTKFHVTMFPVTKRTWIKD
;
A
#
# COMPACT_ATOMS: atom_id res chain seq x y z
N MET A 1 -14.41 -17.64 -59.67
CA MET A 1 -13.37 -17.71 -58.62
C MET A 1 -13.50 -16.50 -57.71
N LYS A 2 -13.50 -16.76 -56.40
CA LYS A 2 -13.32 -15.81 -55.26
C LYS A 2 -14.46 -14.83 -54.98
N GLY A 3 -15.39 -15.27 -54.13
CA GLY A 3 -16.16 -14.41 -53.24
C GLY A 3 -15.51 -14.39 -51.85
N THR A 4 -15.39 -13.21 -51.26
CA THR A 4 -14.69 -12.95 -49.99
C THR A 4 -15.69 -12.95 -48.85
N ILE A 5 -15.53 -13.88 -47.91
CA ILE A 5 -16.24 -13.92 -46.63
C ILE A 5 -15.50 -12.98 -45.67
N SER A 6 -16.17 -11.93 -45.20
CA SER A 6 -15.69 -11.04 -44.13
C SER A 6 -16.86 -10.66 -43.25
N THR A 7 -17.24 -11.56 -42.35
CA THR A 7 -18.03 -11.29 -41.15
C THR A 7 -18.00 -12.58 -40.32
N VAL A 8 -17.52 -12.55 -39.07
CA VAL A 8 -17.91 -13.45 -37.94
C VAL A 8 -17.01 -13.27 -36.70
N LEU A 9 -15.78 -12.72 -36.77
CA LEU A 9 -14.90 -12.71 -35.58
C LEU A 9 -15.16 -11.63 -34.51
N ALA A 10 -16.10 -10.70 -34.70
CA ALA A 10 -16.33 -9.60 -33.74
C ALA A 10 -17.45 -9.85 -32.70
N LEU A 11 -18.23 -10.92 -32.82
CA LEU A 11 -19.33 -11.20 -31.88
C LEU A 11 -18.94 -12.08 -30.67
N GLY A 12 -17.75 -12.68 -30.67
CA GLY A 12 -17.32 -13.60 -29.60
C GLY A 12 -16.93 -12.94 -28.28
N LEU A 13 -16.47 -11.69 -28.30
CA LEU A 13 -15.99 -10.96 -27.11
C LEU A 13 -17.10 -10.20 -26.37
N LEU A 14 -18.17 -9.81 -27.07
CA LEU A 14 -19.35 -9.21 -26.44
C LEU A 14 -20.29 -10.27 -25.83
N GLY A 15 -20.34 -11.48 -26.42
CA GLY A 15 -21.22 -12.56 -25.96
C GLY A 15 -20.84 -13.15 -24.59
N SER A 16 -19.55 -13.15 -24.23
CA SER A 16 -19.10 -13.66 -22.92
C SER A 16 -19.27 -12.65 -21.78
N GLN A 17 -19.26 -11.33 -22.08
CA GLN A 17 -19.50 -10.29 -21.07
C GLN A 17 -20.97 -10.21 -20.65
N VAL A 18 -21.92 -10.43 -21.57
CA VAL A 18 -23.36 -10.33 -21.27
C VAL A 18 -23.85 -11.47 -20.36
N GLN A 19 -23.21 -12.64 -20.39
CA GLN A 19 -23.62 -13.78 -19.56
C GLN A 19 -23.06 -13.73 -18.12
N ALA A 20 -21.98 -12.99 -17.88
CA ALA A 20 -21.40 -12.77 -16.56
C ALA A 20 -22.11 -11.67 -15.74
N GLN A 21 -22.93 -10.83 -16.38
CA GLN A 21 -23.56 -9.65 -15.76
C GLN A 21 -24.59 -9.95 -14.66
N ASN A 22 -25.07 -11.19 -14.54
CA ASN A 22 -26.12 -11.56 -13.58
C ASN A 22 -25.62 -12.38 -12.37
N ILE A 23 -24.32 -12.66 -12.25
CA ILE A 23 -23.78 -13.47 -11.15
C ILE A 23 -23.07 -12.55 -10.16
N ASP A 24 -23.59 -12.45 -8.94
CA ASP A 24 -22.90 -11.76 -7.85
C ASP A 24 -21.83 -12.67 -7.22
N TYR A 25 -20.63 -12.67 -7.80
CA TYR A 25 -19.48 -13.44 -7.31
C TYR A 25 -19.08 -13.05 -5.88
N THR A 26 -19.27 -11.78 -5.51
CA THR A 26 -19.00 -11.30 -4.15
C THR A 26 -19.97 -11.92 -3.14
N ALA A 27 -21.26 -12.04 -3.48
CA ALA A 27 -22.23 -12.75 -2.64
C ALA A 27 -21.85 -14.24 -2.44
N LYS A 28 -21.31 -14.91 -3.47
CA LYS A 28 -20.78 -16.28 -3.33
C LYS A 28 -19.62 -16.33 -2.33
N LYS A 29 -18.65 -15.42 -2.43
CA LYS A 29 -17.53 -15.33 -1.48
C LYS A 29 -18.02 -15.07 -0.05
N ILE A 30 -19.00 -14.18 0.13
CA ILE A 30 -19.64 -13.92 1.43
C ILE A 30 -20.30 -15.18 1.99
N ALA A 31 -21.02 -15.94 1.18
CA ALA A 31 -21.67 -17.18 1.61
C ALA A 31 -20.64 -18.23 2.05
N VAL A 32 -19.56 -18.42 1.29
CA VAL A 32 -18.46 -19.33 1.65
C VAL A 32 -17.79 -18.87 2.94
N CYS A 33 -17.53 -17.57 3.09
CA CYS A 33 -16.94 -16.99 4.29
C CYS A 33 -17.83 -17.25 5.52
N LYS A 34 -19.12 -16.89 5.46
CA LYS A 34 -20.09 -17.10 6.57
C LYS A 34 -20.21 -18.57 6.98
N ALA A 35 -20.13 -19.48 6.03
CA ALA A 35 -20.27 -20.91 6.30
C ALA A 35 -19.05 -21.54 6.97
N ASN A 36 -17.86 -20.92 6.87
CA ASN A 36 -16.60 -21.59 7.25
C ASN A 36 -15.70 -20.77 8.19
N ALA A 37 -15.81 -19.44 8.21
CA ALA A 37 -15.00 -18.60 9.09
C ALA A 37 -15.35 -18.85 10.56
N LYS A 38 -14.32 -19.00 11.39
CA LYS A 38 -14.46 -19.14 12.85
C LYS A 38 -14.35 -17.82 13.59
N ASN A 39 -13.62 -16.86 13.02
CA ASN A 39 -13.58 -15.47 13.48
C ASN A 39 -14.40 -14.57 12.56
N GLN A 40 -14.85 -13.45 13.11
CA GLN A 40 -15.61 -12.46 12.36
C GLN A 40 -14.75 -11.85 11.24
N VAL A 41 -15.36 -11.70 10.06
CA VAL A 41 -14.84 -10.94 8.92
C VAL A 41 -15.88 -9.90 8.56
N HIS A 42 -15.44 -8.65 8.37
CA HIS A 42 -16.36 -7.53 8.16
C HIS A 42 -16.54 -7.22 6.68
N PHE A 43 -15.45 -7.29 5.90
CA PHE A 43 -15.45 -6.84 4.50
C PHE A 43 -14.87 -7.87 3.53
N VAL A 44 -15.52 -7.99 2.37
CA VAL A 44 -15.06 -8.76 1.21
C VAL A 44 -14.84 -7.77 0.05
N PRO A 45 -13.65 -7.75 -0.59
CA PRO A 45 -13.39 -6.88 -1.73
C PRO A 45 -14.39 -7.11 -2.87
N LEU A 46 -14.72 -6.03 -3.57
CA LEU A 46 -15.44 -6.10 -4.83
C LEU A 46 -14.54 -6.70 -5.93
N GLU A 47 -15.14 -7.16 -7.02
CA GLU A 47 -14.39 -7.73 -8.14
C GLU A 47 -13.59 -6.63 -8.88
N ILE A 48 -12.47 -7.02 -9.48
CA ILE A 48 -11.59 -6.09 -10.18
C ILE A 48 -12.31 -5.49 -11.39
N GLY A 49 -12.43 -4.16 -11.42
CA GLY A 49 -13.14 -3.43 -12.46
C GLY A 49 -14.56 -2.98 -12.09
N GLU A 50 -15.13 -3.47 -10.97
CA GLU A 50 -16.41 -2.96 -10.42
C GLU A 50 -16.25 -1.53 -9.85
N ILE A 51 -15.03 -1.16 -9.42
CA ILE A 51 -14.68 0.19 -8.97
C ILE A 51 -13.74 0.84 -10.00
N ARG A 52 -14.13 2.02 -10.49
CA ARG A 52 -13.35 2.79 -11.46
C ARG A 52 -13.07 4.19 -10.93
N PRO A 53 -11.82 4.67 -11.03
CA PRO A 53 -11.49 6.00 -10.56
C PRO A 53 -12.09 7.06 -11.50
N THR A 54 -12.37 8.24 -10.96
CA THR A 54 -12.70 9.44 -11.74
C THR A 54 -11.82 10.61 -11.27
N GLY A 55 -12.00 11.80 -11.83
CA GLY A 55 -11.28 13.01 -11.40
C GLY A 55 -9.76 12.84 -11.38
N TRP A 56 -9.11 13.40 -10.36
CA TRP A 56 -7.66 13.39 -10.22
C TRP A 56 -7.06 11.97 -10.12
N LEU A 57 -7.78 11.02 -9.53
CA LEU A 57 -7.30 9.64 -9.33
C LEU A 57 -7.27 8.87 -10.65
N LEU A 58 -8.22 9.15 -11.55
CA LEU A 58 -8.20 8.61 -12.91
C LEU A 58 -6.98 9.11 -13.69
N ASP A 59 -6.65 10.39 -13.55
CA ASP A 59 -5.48 10.97 -14.22
C ASP A 59 -4.18 10.34 -13.73
N TRP A 60 -4.03 10.13 -12.41
CA TRP A 60 -2.85 9.47 -11.87
C TRP A 60 -2.74 7.99 -12.32
N ALA A 61 -3.88 7.27 -12.34
CA ALA A 61 -3.93 5.91 -12.85
C ALA A 61 -3.57 5.82 -14.34
N LYS A 62 -4.00 6.79 -15.15
CA LYS A 62 -3.62 6.88 -16.58
C LYS A 62 -2.13 7.19 -16.76
N ASP A 63 -1.57 8.09 -15.97
CA ASP A 63 -0.13 8.37 -16.00
C ASP A 63 0.67 7.10 -15.61
N ALA A 64 0.20 6.29 -14.65
CA ALA A 64 0.82 5.01 -14.33
C ALA A 64 0.76 4.00 -15.50
N ALA A 65 -0.39 3.86 -16.15
CA ALA A 65 -0.55 3.01 -17.33
C ALA A 65 0.30 3.47 -18.52
N ALA A 66 0.54 4.78 -18.66
CA ALA A 66 1.41 5.37 -19.68
C ALA A 66 2.90 5.44 -19.27
N GLY A 67 3.21 5.17 -18.00
CA GLY A 67 4.56 5.20 -17.42
C GLY A 67 5.09 3.80 -17.14
N ILE A 68 5.74 3.63 -15.99
CA ILE A 68 6.38 2.37 -15.58
C ILE A 68 5.44 1.17 -15.74
N THR A 69 4.20 1.25 -15.25
CA THR A 69 3.30 0.10 -15.24
C THR A 69 3.00 -0.45 -16.63
N GLY A 70 2.88 0.42 -17.65
CA GLY A 70 2.59 -0.02 -19.00
C GLY A 70 3.78 -0.38 -19.86
N HIS A 71 5.01 -0.05 -19.45
CA HIS A 71 6.18 -0.08 -20.33
C HIS A 71 7.41 -0.78 -19.74
N LEU A 72 7.39 -1.20 -18.47
CA LEU A 72 8.55 -1.78 -17.79
C LEU A 72 9.13 -3.02 -18.52
N ASP A 73 8.29 -3.82 -19.15
CA ASP A 73 8.66 -4.99 -19.95
C ASP A 73 9.33 -4.67 -21.29
N GLU A 74 9.24 -3.43 -21.75
CA GLU A 74 9.82 -2.98 -23.02
C GLU A 74 11.31 -2.65 -22.87
N TYR A 75 11.79 -2.40 -21.65
CA TYR A 75 13.16 -1.99 -21.39
C TYR A 75 13.89 -2.78 -20.29
N GLU A 76 13.21 -3.58 -19.46
CA GLU A 76 13.84 -4.44 -18.46
C GLU A 76 13.53 -5.94 -18.67
N PRO A 77 14.55 -6.78 -18.96
CA PRO A 77 14.37 -8.20 -19.31
C PRO A 77 13.58 -9.04 -18.29
N VAL A 78 13.69 -8.73 -17.00
CA VAL A 78 12.96 -9.45 -15.95
C VAL A 78 11.45 -9.37 -16.18
N TYR A 79 10.95 -8.19 -16.54
CA TYR A 79 9.54 -7.95 -16.81
C TYR A 79 9.12 -8.31 -18.22
N GLY A 80 10.06 -8.72 -19.09
CA GLY A 80 9.79 -9.25 -20.43
C GLY A 80 9.81 -10.78 -20.52
N ASN A 81 10.55 -11.44 -19.61
CA ASN A 81 10.89 -12.86 -19.71
C ASN A 81 10.60 -13.70 -18.45
N GLY A 82 10.37 -13.08 -17.28
CA GLY A 82 10.33 -13.79 -15.99
C GLY A 82 9.32 -14.94 -15.89
N TRP A 83 8.25 -14.94 -16.69
CA TRP A 83 7.23 -15.99 -16.71
C TRP A 83 7.42 -17.04 -17.82
N ARG A 84 8.45 -16.94 -18.66
CA ARG A 84 8.59 -17.77 -19.89
C ARG A 84 9.30 -19.10 -19.66
N GLY A 85 9.96 -19.27 -18.52
CA GLY A 85 10.56 -20.53 -18.11
C GLY A 85 11.91 -20.88 -18.74
N PHE A 86 12.76 -19.88 -18.95
CA PHE A 86 14.16 -20.07 -19.35
C PHE A 86 15.05 -19.05 -18.62
N GLY A 87 16.36 -19.34 -18.52
CA GLY A 87 17.34 -18.44 -17.92
C GLY A 87 17.75 -17.29 -18.84
N PHE A 88 17.96 -16.10 -18.28
CA PHE A 88 18.33 -14.90 -19.04
C PHE A 88 19.18 -13.97 -18.18
N LYS A 89 19.95 -13.07 -18.80
CA LYS A 89 20.71 -12.07 -18.04
C LYS A 89 19.78 -10.94 -17.58
N ALA A 90 19.81 -10.63 -16.29
CA ALA A 90 19.03 -9.57 -15.67
C ALA A 90 19.92 -8.59 -14.87
N ARG A 91 19.41 -7.38 -14.65
CA ARG A 91 20.04 -6.41 -13.75
C ARG A 91 19.88 -6.89 -12.29
N GLY A 92 20.95 -6.79 -11.51
CA GLY A 92 20.96 -7.14 -10.08
C GLY A 92 20.67 -8.61 -9.74
N ALA A 93 20.67 -9.51 -10.72
CA ALA A 93 20.18 -10.87 -10.55
C ALA A 93 20.96 -11.88 -11.45
N ASP A 94 21.45 -12.99 -10.88
CA ASP A 94 22.16 -14.08 -11.61
C ASP A 94 21.19 -15.23 -11.93
N GLU A 95 20.60 -15.21 -13.13
CA GLU A 95 19.38 -15.97 -13.42
C GLU A 95 19.61 -17.16 -14.35
N ARG A 96 20.03 -18.26 -13.74
CA ARG A 96 20.40 -19.50 -14.45
C ARG A 96 19.23 -20.17 -15.15
N ASP A 97 18.01 -20.03 -14.63
CA ASP A 97 16.83 -20.75 -15.14
C ASP A 97 15.51 -19.96 -15.07
N GLY A 98 15.58 -18.66 -14.78
CA GLY A 98 14.43 -17.77 -14.73
C GLY A 98 13.55 -17.93 -13.49
N THR A 99 14.09 -18.52 -12.42
CA THR A 99 13.43 -18.65 -11.10
C THR A 99 13.98 -17.59 -10.12
N GLY A 100 13.49 -17.52 -8.88
CA GLY A 100 14.02 -16.57 -7.89
C GLY A 100 13.54 -15.13 -8.12
N TRP A 101 14.47 -14.18 -8.18
CA TRP A 101 14.17 -12.74 -8.36
C TRP A 101 13.29 -12.47 -9.58
N PRO A 102 13.56 -13.02 -10.78
CA PRO A 102 12.68 -12.89 -11.94
C PRO A 102 11.21 -13.16 -11.65
N ILE A 103 10.91 -14.22 -10.89
CA ILE A 103 9.53 -14.60 -10.59
C ILE A 103 8.91 -13.60 -9.63
N GLU A 104 9.61 -13.25 -8.55
CA GLU A 104 9.14 -12.27 -7.58
C GLU A 104 8.86 -10.92 -8.24
N GLN A 105 9.87 -10.36 -8.92
CA GLN A 105 9.80 -9.04 -9.55
C GLN A 105 8.72 -8.99 -10.63
N CYS A 106 8.70 -9.95 -11.56
CA CYS A 106 7.70 -9.92 -12.64
C CYS A 106 6.28 -10.17 -12.13
N SER A 107 6.10 -10.98 -11.09
CA SER A 107 4.78 -11.25 -10.50
C SER A 107 4.20 -10.02 -9.82
N TYR A 108 5.03 -9.20 -9.15
CA TYR A 108 4.57 -7.91 -8.61
C TYR A 108 4.02 -6.99 -9.70
N TRP A 109 4.77 -6.86 -10.80
CA TRP A 109 4.35 -6.05 -11.93
C TRP A 109 3.08 -6.60 -12.59
N LEU A 110 2.98 -7.92 -12.78
CA LEU A 110 1.79 -8.57 -13.35
C LEU A 110 0.55 -8.36 -12.48
N ASP A 111 0.66 -8.47 -11.15
CA ASP A 111 -0.45 -8.22 -10.22
C ASP A 111 -0.96 -6.76 -10.31
N GLY A 112 -0.05 -5.79 -10.29
CA GLY A 112 -0.41 -4.37 -10.45
C GLY A 112 -0.99 -4.07 -11.83
N GLY A 113 -0.32 -4.55 -12.89
CA GLY A 113 -0.68 -4.32 -14.29
C GLY A 113 -2.04 -4.91 -14.64
N VAL A 114 -2.34 -6.15 -14.23
CA VAL A 114 -3.63 -6.79 -14.54
C VAL A 114 -4.76 -6.00 -13.90
N LYS A 115 -4.63 -5.63 -12.61
CA LYS A 115 -5.65 -4.82 -11.93
C LYS A 115 -5.86 -3.49 -12.64
N LEU A 116 -4.77 -2.77 -12.92
CA LEU A 116 -4.85 -1.45 -13.54
C LEU A 116 -5.48 -1.51 -14.93
N GLY A 117 -5.14 -2.52 -15.74
CA GLY A 117 -5.70 -2.72 -17.07
C GLY A 117 -7.23 -2.83 -17.03
N TYR A 118 -7.77 -3.70 -16.18
CA TYR A 118 -9.22 -3.88 -16.05
C TYR A 118 -9.92 -2.69 -15.36
N ILE A 119 -9.29 -2.06 -14.37
CA ILE A 119 -9.79 -0.83 -13.72
C ILE A 119 -9.96 0.31 -14.74
N LEU A 120 -9.01 0.46 -15.67
CA LEU A 120 -9.02 1.53 -16.68
C LEU A 120 -9.72 1.15 -17.99
N ASN A 121 -10.02 -0.14 -18.22
CA ASN A 121 -10.32 -0.67 -19.56
C ASN A 121 -9.21 -0.35 -20.57
N ASP A 122 -7.95 -0.46 -20.16
CA ASP A 122 -6.81 -0.31 -21.07
C ASP A 122 -6.58 -1.66 -21.78
N GLU A 123 -7.12 -1.80 -23.00
CA GLU A 123 -7.01 -3.03 -23.81
C GLU A 123 -5.57 -3.46 -24.05
N ARG A 124 -4.64 -2.50 -24.21
CA ARG A 124 -3.21 -2.80 -24.41
C ARG A 124 -2.62 -3.43 -23.15
N LEU A 125 -2.89 -2.86 -21.97
CA LEU A 125 -2.39 -3.40 -20.70
C LEU A 125 -3.07 -4.73 -20.33
N ILE A 126 -4.36 -4.86 -20.63
CA ILE A 126 -5.11 -6.12 -20.48
C ILE A 126 -4.45 -7.21 -21.34
N GLN A 127 -4.28 -6.98 -22.64
CA GLN A 127 -3.68 -7.96 -23.55
C GLN A 127 -2.26 -8.32 -23.09
N LYS A 128 -1.45 -7.31 -22.76
CA LYS A 128 -0.06 -7.49 -22.31
C LYS A 128 0.00 -8.41 -21.08
N THR A 129 -0.85 -8.19 -20.09
CA THR A 129 -0.82 -8.98 -18.85
C THR A 129 -1.48 -10.36 -19.02
N SER A 130 -2.58 -10.45 -19.76
CA SER A 130 -3.29 -11.71 -20.02
C SER A 130 -2.43 -12.72 -20.78
N GLU A 131 -1.74 -12.30 -21.83
CA GLU A 131 -0.85 -13.20 -22.61
C GLU A 131 0.22 -13.87 -21.73
N ARG A 132 0.67 -13.19 -20.67
CA ARG A 132 1.72 -13.65 -19.77
C ARG A 132 1.15 -14.59 -18.70
N LEU A 133 0.02 -14.20 -18.10
CA LEU A 133 -0.66 -15.01 -17.09
C LEU A 133 -1.31 -16.27 -17.70
N ASP A 134 -1.81 -16.20 -18.94
CA ASP A 134 -2.37 -17.35 -19.66
C ASP A 134 -1.30 -18.42 -19.89
N LEU A 135 -0.03 -18.06 -20.10
CA LEU A 135 1.07 -19.05 -20.20
C LEU A 135 1.22 -19.85 -18.91
N VAL A 136 1.14 -19.17 -17.75
CA VAL A 136 1.20 -19.81 -16.43
C VAL A 136 0.00 -20.73 -16.23
N VAL A 137 -1.22 -20.24 -16.48
CA VAL A 137 -2.47 -21.01 -16.38
C VAL A 137 -2.40 -22.25 -17.27
N ASN A 138 -2.03 -22.10 -18.54
CA ASN A 138 -1.91 -23.21 -19.49
C ASN A 138 -0.80 -24.20 -19.11
N GLY A 139 0.30 -23.73 -18.49
CA GLY A 139 1.34 -24.59 -17.95
C GLY A 139 0.81 -25.51 -16.85
N VAL A 140 0.08 -24.94 -15.88
CA VAL A 140 -0.59 -25.68 -14.79
C VAL A 140 -1.59 -26.69 -15.34
N LEU A 141 -2.47 -26.27 -16.25
CA LEU A 141 -3.49 -27.13 -16.83
C LEU A 141 -2.92 -28.26 -17.70
N ARG A 142 -1.69 -28.13 -18.22
CA ARG A 142 -0.97 -29.20 -18.93
C ARG A 142 -0.25 -30.19 -18.03
N GLY A 143 -0.23 -29.97 -16.71
CA GLY A 143 0.29 -30.94 -15.76
C GLY A 143 1.12 -30.35 -14.63
N ALA A 144 1.62 -29.12 -14.74
CA ALA A 144 2.45 -28.55 -13.68
C ALA A 144 1.71 -28.42 -12.34
N SER A 145 2.41 -28.67 -11.23
CA SER A 145 1.85 -28.63 -9.86
C SER A 145 2.07 -27.29 -9.16
N THR A 146 2.75 -26.33 -9.80
CA THR A 146 3.02 -24.99 -9.24
C THR A 146 2.85 -23.92 -10.32
N PHE A 147 2.78 -22.65 -9.92
CA PHE A 147 2.78 -21.53 -10.87
C PHE A 147 4.14 -21.29 -11.57
N ILE A 148 5.23 -21.88 -11.07
CA ILE A 148 6.52 -21.93 -11.77
C ILE A 148 6.48 -23.15 -12.71
N TYR A 149 5.62 -23.06 -13.72
CA TYR A 149 5.08 -24.22 -14.43
C TYR A 149 6.11 -25.08 -15.19
N TRP A 150 7.32 -24.57 -15.42
CA TRP A 150 8.41 -25.28 -16.10
C TRP A 150 9.34 -26.03 -15.14
N LYS A 151 9.05 -25.99 -13.84
CA LYS A 151 9.87 -26.64 -12.80
C LYS A 151 9.07 -27.71 -12.05
N PRO A 152 9.74 -28.75 -11.53
CA PRO A 152 9.12 -29.70 -10.62
C PRO A 152 8.67 -29.00 -9.32
N ASP A 153 7.73 -29.61 -8.62
CA ASP A 153 7.17 -29.11 -7.35
C ASP A 153 8.21 -28.87 -6.25
N THR A 154 9.37 -29.55 -6.32
CA THR A 154 10.49 -29.31 -5.41
C THR A 154 11.01 -27.87 -5.44
N ILE A 155 10.73 -27.09 -6.50
CA ILE A 155 11.14 -25.69 -6.59
C ILE A 155 10.52 -24.82 -5.50
N VAL A 156 9.27 -25.09 -5.12
CA VAL A 156 8.60 -24.33 -4.05
C VAL A 156 8.95 -24.85 -2.66
N LYS A 157 9.88 -25.80 -2.54
CA LYS A 157 10.44 -26.23 -1.25
C LYS A 157 11.59 -25.35 -0.79
N ASP A 158 12.18 -24.55 -1.68
CA ASP A 158 13.08 -23.48 -1.28
C ASP A 158 12.29 -22.24 -0.84
N GLY A 159 12.89 -21.40 0.00
CA GLY A 159 12.17 -20.25 0.54
C GLY A 159 11.83 -19.17 -0.50
N PHE A 160 12.72 -18.91 -1.47
CA PHE A 160 12.61 -17.73 -2.34
C PHE A 160 11.60 -17.94 -3.46
N ASN A 161 11.67 -19.09 -4.13
CA ASN A 161 10.68 -19.48 -5.13
C ASN A 161 9.30 -19.70 -4.50
N ASN A 162 9.24 -20.14 -3.25
CA ASN A 162 7.97 -20.21 -2.52
C ASN A 162 7.32 -18.84 -2.33
N TRP A 163 8.11 -17.81 -2.02
CA TRP A 163 7.63 -16.42 -1.95
C TRP A 163 7.17 -15.90 -3.32
N GLY A 164 8.00 -16.05 -4.36
CA GLY A 164 7.63 -15.67 -5.73
C GLY A 164 6.37 -16.37 -6.24
N HIS A 165 6.19 -17.64 -5.88
CA HIS A 165 4.99 -18.42 -6.15
C HIS A 165 3.73 -17.78 -5.54
N GLY A 166 3.81 -17.28 -4.31
CA GLY A 166 2.70 -16.58 -3.66
C GLY A 166 2.29 -15.29 -4.37
N ILE A 167 3.28 -14.52 -4.85
CA ILE A 167 3.02 -13.28 -5.59
C ILE A 167 2.38 -13.59 -6.95
N MET A 168 2.86 -14.63 -7.66
CA MET A 168 2.24 -15.09 -8.90
C MET A 168 0.79 -15.57 -8.67
N GLY A 169 0.56 -16.31 -7.58
CA GLY A 169 -0.77 -16.71 -7.16
C GLY A 169 -1.71 -15.52 -6.92
N ARG A 170 -1.19 -14.43 -6.31
CA ARG A 170 -1.94 -13.18 -6.15
C ARG A 170 -2.29 -12.54 -7.49
N ALA A 171 -1.35 -12.49 -8.45
CA ALA A 171 -1.63 -11.98 -9.80
C ALA A 171 -2.73 -12.79 -10.51
N LEU A 172 -2.71 -14.12 -10.37
CA LEU A 172 -3.72 -15.01 -10.94
C LEU A 172 -5.09 -14.86 -10.26
N VAL A 173 -5.14 -14.65 -8.95
CA VAL A 173 -6.38 -14.30 -8.24
C VAL A 173 -6.96 -13.01 -8.80
N SER A 174 -6.14 -11.96 -8.94
CA SER A 174 -6.56 -10.68 -9.52
C SER A 174 -7.08 -10.85 -10.95
N TYR A 175 -6.44 -11.70 -11.74
CA TYR A 175 -6.86 -12.00 -13.11
C TYR A 175 -8.17 -12.79 -13.17
N TYR A 176 -8.39 -13.73 -12.24
CA TYR A 176 -9.67 -14.41 -12.10
C TYR A 176 -10.77 -13.44 -11.65
N GLN A 177 -10.52 -12.59 -10.65
CA GLN A 177 -11.47 -11.58 -10.18
C GLN A 177 -11.87 -10.60 -11.29
N ALA A 178 -10.97 -10.31 -12.23
CA ALA A 178 -11.25 -9.41 -13.34
C ALA A 178 -12.03 -10.05 -14.50
N THR A 179 -11.94 -11.38 -14.68
CA THR A 179 -12.44 -12.05 -15.89
C THR A 179 -13.47 -13.15 -15.62
N HIS A 180 -13.48 -13.68 -14.41
CA HIS A 180 -14.16 -14.91 -14.03
C HIS A 180 -13.93 -16.10 -14.97
N ASN A 181 -12.81 -16.12 -15.69
CA ASN A 181 -12.48 -17.22 -16.60
C ASN A 181 -12.28 -18.52 -15.78
N PRO A 182 -13.07 -19.58 -16.03
CA PRO A 182 -13.03 -20.80 -15.24
C PRO A 182 -11.70 -21.53 -15.31
N LYS A 183 -10.92 -21.35 -16.39
CA LYS A 183 -9.58 -21.97 -16.52
C LYS A 183 -8.60 -21.43 -15.48
N ILE A 184 -8.70 -20.14 -15.15
CA ILE A 184 -7.82 -19.51 -14.15
C ILE A 184 -8.18 -20.07 -12.77
N LEU A 185 -9.47 -20.14 -12.44
CA LEU A 185 -9.92 -20.72 -11.16
C LEU A 185 -9.52 -22.19 -11.04
N GLN A 186 -9.66 -22.97 -12.11
CA GLN A 186 -9.23 -24.36 -12.14
C GLN A 186 -7.71 -24.50 -11.88
N ALA A 187 -6.88 -23.63 -12.47
CA ALA A 187 -5.45 -23.64 -12.25
C ALA A 187 -5.09 -23.26 -10.79
N LEU A 188 -5.71 -22.20 -10.25
CA LEU A 188 -5.55 -21.79 -8.86
C LEU A 188 -5.95 -22.92 -7.90
N GLU A 189 -7.13 -23.52 -8.12
CA GLU A 189 -7.66 -24.59 -7.29
C GLU A 189 -6.79 -25.84 -7.34
N LYS A 190 -6.35 -26.25 -8.53
CA LYS A 190 -5.44 -27.40 -8.70
C LYS A 190 -4.17 -27.21 -7.88
N VAL A 191 -3.46 -26.09 -8.08
CA VAL A 191 -2.20 -25.81 -7.39
C VAL A 191 -2.41 -25.75 -5.88
N TYR A 192 -3.40 -24.98 -5.41
CA TYR A 192 -3.57 -24.79 -3.97
C TYR A 192 -4.22 -25.96 -3.23
N THR A 193 -4.89 -26.88 -3.92
CA THR A 193 -5.36 -28.14 -3.31
C THR A 193 -4.21 -29.07 -2.96
N GLU A 194 -3.16 -29.10 -3.78
CA GLU A 194 -1.98 -29.95 -3.60
C GLU A 194 -0.86 -29.25 -2.81
N TYR A 195 -0.80 -27.93 -2.86
CA TYR A 195 0.21 -27.12 -2.18
C TYR A 195 0.14 -27.30 -0.66
N ARG A 196 1.32 -27.44 -0.04
CA ARG A 196 1.47 -27.52 1.41
C ARG A 196 2.42 -26.41 1.85
N MET A 197 1.91 -25.51 2.67
CA MET A 197 2.72 -24.45 3.26
C MET A 197 3.82 -25.07 4.15
N ILE A 198 5.01 -24.50 4.10
CA ILE A 198 6.20 -25.05 4.74
C ILE A 198 6.45 -24.28 6.04
N ALA A 199 6.38 -24.98 7.17
CA ALA A 199 6.65 -24.39 8.47
C ALA A 199 8.13 -23.96 8.59
N PRO A 200 8.42 -22.83 9.26
CA PRO A 200 9.79 -22.40 9.48
C PRO A 200 10.53 -23.38 10.39
N SER A 201 11.84 -23.50 10.21
CA SER A 201 12.71 -24.19 11.16
C SER A 201 13.05 -23.30 12.36
N ASP A 202 13.64 -23.88 13.42
CA ASP A 202 14.17 -23.11 14.54
C ASP A 202 15.17 -22.03 14.11
N ARG A 203 15.97 -22.30 13.06
CA ARG A 203 16.92 -21.35 12.50
C ARG A 203 16.23 -20.17 11.83
N ASP A 204 15.16 -20.42 11.08
CA ASP A 204 14.39 -19.37 10.39
C ASP A 204 13.79 -18.38 11.40
N MET A 205 13.30 -18.90 12.54
CA MET A 205 12.71 -18.11 13.61
C MET A 205 13.71 -17.24 14.38
N LEU A 206 15.03 -17.41 14.15
CA LEU A 206 16.06 -16.56 14.77
C LEU A 206 16.12 -15.17 14.14
N THR A 207 15.89 -15.05 12.82
CA THR A 207 16.04 -13.79 12.08
C THR A 207 14.75 -13.31 11.41
N LEU A 208 13.79 -14.20 11.14
CA LEU A 208 12.60 -13.99 10.29
C LEU A 208 12.86 -13.57 8.85
N ASP A 209 14.12 -13.31 8.50
CA ASP A 209 14.49 -12.76 7.20
C ASP A 209 14.80 -13.84 6.16
N THR A 210 14.39 -15.07 6.44
CA THR A 210 14.53 -16.14 5.46
C THR A 210 13.37 -16.09 4.50
N ALA A 211 13.65 -16.36 3.23
CA ALA A 211 12.61 -16.36 2.21
C ALA A 211 11.49 -17.39 2.51
N LEU A 212 11.80 -18.42 3.31
CA LEU A 212 10.81 -19.39 3.79
C LEU A 212 9.71 -18.74 4.64
N ILE A 213 10.07 -17.77 5.50
CA ILE A 213 9.11 -17.01 6.30
C ILE A 213 8.20 -16.18 5.38
N ARG A 214 8.75 -15.58 4.32
CA ARG A 214 7.96 -14.84 3.31
C ARG A 214 7.07 -15.76 2.47
N GLY A 215 7.47 -17.02 2.27
CA GLY A 215 6.66 -18.05 1.61
C GLY A 215 5.27 -18.26 2.21
N ALA A 216 5.12 -17.98 3.51
CA ALA A 216 3.84 -18.03 4.20
C ALA A 216 2.78 -17.05 3.65
N THR A 217 3.18 -16.03 2.89
CA THR A 217 2.29 -15.08 2.22
C THR A 217 1.41 -15.70 1.12
N ASN A 218 1.67 -16.95 0.71
CA ASN A 218 0.74 -17.73 -0.11
C ASN A 218 -0.67 -17.82 0.52
N VAL A 219 -0.78 -17.66 1.85
CA VAL A 219 -2.07 -17.61 2.56
C VAL A 219 -3.05 -16.59 1.98
N ASP A 220 -2.55 -15.48 1.40
CA ASP A 220 -3.36 -14.46 0.74
C ASP A 220 -4.18 -15.08 -0.41
N ALA A 221 -3.49 -15.65 -1.39
CA ALA A 221 -4.09 -16.20 -2.60
C ALA A 221 -4.81 -17.53 -2.33
N MET A 222 -4.34 -18.33 -1.36
CA MET A 222 -5.06 -19.52 -0.89
C MET A 222 -6.42 -19.15 -0.30
N THR A 223 -6.49 -18.10 0.52
CA THR A 223 -7.74 -17.61 1.11
C THR A 223 -8.71 -17.15 0.03
N GLU A 224 -8.25 -16.35 -0.93
CA GLU A 224 -9.10 -15.87 -2.04
C GLU A 224 -9.56 -17.01 -2.98
N THR A 225 -8.69 -17.99 -3.22
CA THR A 225 -9.03 -19.20 -4.00
C THR A 225 -10.10 -20.01 -3.28
N PHE A 226 -9.92 -20.25 -1.97
CA PHE A 226 -10.93 -20.92 -1.15
C PHE A 226 -12.28 -20.20 -1.17
N LEU A 227 -12.29 -18.87 -0.98
CA LEU A 227 -13.53 -18.09 -1.04
C LEU A 227 -14.24 -18.20 -2.39
N SER A 228 -13.48 -18.41 -3.48
CA SER A 228 -14.00 -18.52 -4.83
C SER A 228 -14.50 -19.93 -5.18
N THR A 229 -13.87 -20.98 -4.63
CA THR A 229 -14.17 -22.40 -4.94
C THR A 229 -15.04 -23.09 -3.90
N GLY A 230 -14.90 -22.74 -2.62
CA GLY A 230 -15.43 -23.51 -1.48
C GLY A 230 -14.64 -24.79 -1.18
N ASN A 231 -13.49 -25.02 -1.82
CA ASN A 231 -12.70 -26.23 -1.65
C ASN A 231 -11.98 -26.24 -0.30
N ARG A 232 -12.55 -27.01 0.63
CA ARG A 232 -12.09 -27.08 2.01
C ARG A 232 -10.66 -27.58 2.17
N THR A 233 -10.12 -28.35 1.22
CA THR A 233 -8.72 -28.82 1.28
C THR A 233 -7.74 -27.65 1.37
N ILE A 234 -8.04 -26.54 0.68
CA ILE A 234 -7.21 -25.33 0.70
C ILE A 234 -7.25 -24.68 2.10
N MET A 235 -8.45 -24.49 2.65
CA MET A 235 -8.65 -23.94 4.00
C MET A 235 -8.02 -24.84 5.07
N ASP A 236 -8.23 -26.16 4.98
CA ASP A 236 -7.70 -27.14 5.92
C ASP A 236 -6.16 -27.17 5.87
N SER A 237 -5.53 -26.89 4.71
CA SER A 237 -4.08 -26.71 4.61
C SER A 237 -3.60 -25.46 5.34
N ILE A 238 -4.35 -24.36 5.33
CA ILE A 238 -4.01 -23.14 6.11
C ILE A 238 -4.11 -23.45 7.61
N ILE A 239 -5.18 -24.13 8.03
CA ILE A 239 -5.37 -24.55 9.44
C ILE A 239 -4.25 -25.49 9.88
N ALA A 240 -3.87 -26.47 9.04
CA ALA A 240 -2.77 -27.40 9.34
C ALA A 240 -1.44 -26.66 9.50
N TYR A 241 -1.18 -25.66 8.66
CA TYR A 241 0.01 -24.80 8.81
C TYR A 241 -0.01 -24.01 10.13
N SER A 242 -1.13 -23.35 10.48
CA SER A 242 -1.28 -22.65 11.76
C SER A 242 -1.03 -23.56 12.97
N ASN A 243 -1.48 -24.82 12.90
CA ASN A 243 -1.36 -25.80 13.98
C ASN A 243 0.02 -26.44 14.08
N HIS A 244 0.96 -26.16 13.17
CA HIS A 244 2.30 -26.70 13.26
C HIS A 244 3.07 -26.05 14.42
N ASP A 245 3.76 -26.84 15.24
CA ASP A 245 4.44 -26.39 16.47
C ASP A 245 5.35 -25.17 16.24
N ASN A 246 6.18 -25.20 15.18
CA ASN A 246 7.04 -24.06 14.84
C ASN A 246 6.28 -22.80 14.42
N VAL A 247 5.12 -22.92 13.77
CA VAL A 247 4.29 -21.76 13.41
C VAL A 247 3.65 -21.17 14.65
N GLU A 248 3.18 -22.01 15.57
CA GLU A 248 2.69 -21.55 16.86
C GLU A 248 3.79 -20.89 17.70
N LYS A 249 4.98 -21.49 17.78
CA LYS A 249 6.15 -20.94 18.45
C LYS A 249 6.55 -19.58 17.87
N LEU A 250 6.56 -19.46 16.54
CA LEU A 250 6.79 -18.20 15.84
C LEU A 250 5.76 -17.15 16.26
N ASN A 251 4.47 -17.45 16.12
CA ASN A 251 3.40 -16.48 16.41
C ASN A 251 3.37 -16.08 17.89
N ARG A 252 3.68 -16.98 18.82
CA ARG A 252 3.86 -16.65 20.25
C ARG A 252 5.04 -15.71 20.47
N LYS A 253 6.16 -15.93 19.77
CA LYS A 253 7.31 -15.01 19.78
C LYS A 253 6.92 -13.63 19.25
N LEU A 254 6.15 -13.56 18.16
CA LEU A 254 5.64 -12.31 17.60
C LEU A 254 4.74 -11.57 18.61
N CYS A 255 3.81 -12.29 19.23
CA CYS A 255 2.87 -11.75 20.21
C CYS A 255 3.56 -11.20 21.47
N ALA A 256 4.71 -11.77 21.85
CA ALA A 256 5.45 -11.40 23.06
C ALA A 256 6.43 -10.22 22.86
N MET A 257 6.54 -9.66 21.65
CA MET A 257 7.44 -8.53 21.39
C MET A 257 6.93 -7.25 22.06
N THR A 258 7.74 -6.72 22.98
CA THR A 258 7.36 -5.57 23.82
C THR A 258 8.39 -4.44 23.84
N ASP A 259 9.67 -4.69 23.56
CA ASP A 259 10.70 -3.64 23.45
C ASP A 259 11.84 -4.02 22.49
N ARG A 260 12.84 -3.14 22.37
CA ARG A 260 14.09 -3.37 21.62
C ARG A 260 15.24 -3.91 22.48
N SER A 261 15.05 -4.05 23.80
CA SER A 261 16.13 -4.15 24.79
C SER A 261 16.46 -5.56 25.29
N GLY A 262 15.72 -6.61 24.90
CA GLY A 262 16.03 -7.97 25.38
C GLY A 262 15.59 -9.11 24.47
N ARG A 263 16.56 -9.95 24.07
CA ARG A 263 16.41 -11.28 23.42
C ARG A 263 15.17 -11.45 22.49
N GLY A 264 14.96 -10.47 21.63
CA GLY A 264 14.03 -10.46 20.50
C GLY A 264 14.76 -9.89 19.28
N PHE A 265 14.07 -9.59 18.19
CA PHE A 265 14.76 -9.13 16.97
C PHE A 265 15.38 -7.74 17.17
N GLU A 266 16.68 -7.59 16.92
CA GLU A 266 17.35 -6.28 16.97
C GLU A 266 16.87 -5.39 15.80
N SER A 267 16.66 -5.99 14.63
CA SER A 267 16.03 -5.39 13.45
C SER A 267 15.46 -6.50 12.54
N LEU A 268 14.68 -6.12 11.52
CA LEU A 268 14.09 -7.01 10.52
C LEU A 268 14.05 -6.31 9.16
N HIS A 269 14.10 -7.07 8.07
CA HIS A 269 13.88 -6.53 6.73
C HIS A 269 12.46 -5.91 6.60
N GLY A 270 12.36 -4.68 6.11
CA GLY A 270 11.13 -3.88 6.13
C GLY A 270 9.97 -4.51 5.35
N VAL A 271 10.24 -5.06 4.16
CA VAL A 271 9.21 -5.76 3.38
C VAL A 271 8.76 -7.03 4.10
N THR A 272 9.71 -7.77 4.69
CA THR A 272 9.42 -8.99 5.44
C THR A 272 8.50 -8.67 6.61
N PHE A 273 8.81 -7.61 7.36
CA PHE A 273 7.99 -7.13 8.47
C PHE A 273 6.54 -6.94 8.05
N TYR A 274 6.28 -6.14 7.01
CA TYR A 274 4.91 -5.90 6.58
C TYR A 274 4.26 -7.15 6.00
N GLU A 275 4.92 -7.89 5.12
CA GLU A 275 4.31 -9.03 4.45
C GLU A 275 3.97 -10.18 5.39
N THR A 276 4.85 -10.47 6.34
CA THR A 276 4.67 -11.60 7.26
C THR A 276 3.74 -11.24 8.41
N SER A 277 3.64 -9.96 8.78
CA SER A 277 2.76 -9.52 9.87
C SER A 277 1.29 -9.85 9.63
N ARG A 278 0.78 -9.86 8.38
CA ARG A 278 -0.62 -10.20 8.10
C ARG A 278 -0.94 -11.69 8.17
N VAL A 279 0.06 -12.57 8.09
CA VAL A 279 -0.15 -14.03 7.96
C VAL A 279 -0.94 -14.59 9.15
N PRO A 280 -0.58 -14.31 10.43
CA PRO A 280 -1.36 -14.78 11.58
C PRO A 280 -2.80 -14.26 11.58
N ALA A 281 -3.02 -12.98 11.26
CA ALA A 281 -4.37 -12.42 11.14
C ALA A 281 -5.22 -13.16 10.10
N ILE A 282 -4.68 -13.49 8.92
CA ILE A 282 -5.42 -14.22 7.87
C ILE A 282 -5.73 -15.65 8.33
N MET A 283 -4.77 -16.35 8.96
CA MET A 283 -5.01 -17.69 9.53
C MET A 283 -6.11 -17.67 10.59
N SER A 284 -6.18 -16.61 11.40
CA SER A 284 -7.16 -16.47 12.48
C SER A 284 -8.61 -16.55 12.00
N ILE A 285 -8.88 -16.17 10.74
CA ILE A 285 -10.20 -16.31 10.10
C ILE A 285 -10.69 -17.76 10.20
N TRP A 286 -9.80 -18.72 9.94
CA TRP A 286 -10.12 -20.14 9.80
C TRP A 286 -9.88 -20.94 11.08
N THR A 287 -8.92 -20.52 11.90
CA THR A 287 -8.55 -21.21 13.14
C THR A 287 -9.45 -20.82 14.31
N GLY A 288 -9.98 -19.59 14.31
CA GLY A 288 -10.72 -19.01 15.43
C GLY A 288 -9.83 -18.55 16.59
N LYS A 289 -8.50 -18.57 16.42
CA LYS A 289 -7.54 -18.27 17.48
C LYS A 289 -7.33 -16.75 17.58
N GLN A 290 -7.98 -16.10 18.55
CA GLN A 290 -7.81 -14.65 18.78
C GLN A 290 -6.35 -14.23 18.95
N TRP A 291 -5.54 -15.05 19.62
CA TRP A 291 -4.13 -14.74 19.87
C TRP A 291 -3.28 -14.66 18.58
N GLU A 292 -3.73 -15.23 17.44
CA GLU A 292 -3.07 -15.04 16.15
C GLU A 292 -3.29 -13.61 15.61
N MET A 293 -4.49 -13.06 15.78
CA MET A 293 -4.74 -11.65 15.50
C MET A 293 -3.93 -10.74 16.43
N ASP A 294 -3.86 -11.09 17.72
CA ASP A 294 -3.07 -10.33 18.70
C ASP A 294 -1.56 -10.38 18.35
N ALA A 295 -1.07 -11.52 17.85
CA ALA A 295 0.31 -11.65 17.35
C ALA A 295 0.59 -10.67 16.21
N THR A 296 -0.31 -10.55 15.24
CA THR A 296 -0.19 -9.55 14.16
C THR A 296 -0.19 -8.13 14.70
N LYS A 297 -1.16 -7.77 15.56
CA LYS A 297 -1.29 -6.41 16.08
C LYS A 297 -0.09 -6.00 16.94
N ASN A 298 0.37 -6.88 17.83
CA ASN A 298 1.52 -6.63 18.68
C ASN A 298 2.82 -6.52 17.86
N PHE A 299 2.96 -7.33 16.81
CA PHE A 299 4.12 -7.23 15.93
C PHE A 299 4.16 -5.91 15.16
N ILE A 300 3.01 -5.48 14.63
CA ILE A 300 2.90 -4.18 13.94
C ILE A 300 3.20 -3.03 14.92
N ASP A 301 2.64 -3.07 16.13
CA ASP A 301 2.89 -2.07 17.17
C ASP A 301 4.39 -2.00 17.54
N TRP A 302 5.04 -3.15 17.74
CA TRP A 302 6.48 -3.23 18.00
C TRP A 302 7.30 -2.55 16.90
N GLY A 303 7.00 -2.84 15.63
CA GLY A 303 7.73 -2.27 14.51
C GLY A 303 7.53 -0.76 14.39
N LEU A 304 6.29 -0.28 14.55
CA LEU A 304 5.97 1.14 14.45
C LEU A 304 6.53 1.96 15.60
N ARG A 305 6.45 1.47 16.85
CA ARG A 305 6.84 2.21 18.05
C ARG A 305 8.20 2.91 17.97
N TYR A 306 9.15 2.29 17.29
CA TYR A 306 10.50 2.79 17.19
C TYR A 306 10.93 3.21 15.79
N ASN A 307 10.15 2.92 14.77
CA ASN A 307 10.53 3.16 13.37
C ASN A 307 9.53 4.07 12.64
N GLU A 308 8.36 4.38 13.19
CA GLU A 308 7.31 5.09 12.47
C GLU A 308 7.76 6.51 12.05
N MET A 309 7.67 6.74 10.75
CA MET A 309 7.95 7.98 10.05
C MET A 309 6.64 8.77 9.85
N PRO A 310 6.70 10.10 9.57
CA PRO A 310 5.51 10.95 9.49
C PRO A 310 4.42 10.50 8.50
N TYR A 311 4.80 9.79 7.44
CA TYR A 311 3.91 9.21 6.44
C TYR A 311 3.33 7.82 6.83
N GLY A 312 3.43 7.42 8.10
CA GLY A 312 2.73 6.25 8.66
C GLY A 312 3.40 4.90 8.40
N LEU A 313 4.69 4.90 8.04
CA LEU A 313 5.48 3.71 7.73
C LEU A 313 6.68 3.59 8.64
N THR A 314 7.14 2.37 8.90
CA THR A 314 8.44 2.15 9.52
C THR A 314 9.56 2.61 8.59
N SER A 315 10.57 3.31 9.10
CA SER A 315 11.87 3.45 8.43
C SER A 315 12.43 2.07 8.10
N ALA A 316 13.01 1.93 6.90
CA ALA A 316 13.59 0.70 6.41
C ALA A 316 14.64 1.02 5.34
N GLN A 317 15.91 0.84 5.69
CA GLN A 317 17.05 0.86 4.76
C GLN A 317 17.38 -0.59 4.46
N GLU A 318 16.50 -1.26 3.71
CA GLU A 318 16.28 -2.72 3.69
C GLU A 318 15.86 -3.30 5.06
N TRP A 319 16.54 -2.94 6.16
CA TRP A 319 16.19 -3.29 7.54
C TRP A 319 15.61 -2.10 8.32
N LEU A 320 14.72 -2.38 9.27
CA LEU A 320 14.15 -1.40 10.19
C LEU A 320 15.26 -0.58 10.86
N SER A 321 15.21 0.75 10.77
CA SER A 321 16.39 1.61 11.00
C SER A 321 16.22 2.70 12.06
N GLY A 322 15.11 2.73 12.80
CA GLY A 322 14.80 3.82 13.73
C GLY A 322 14.20 5.05 13.02
N ALA A 323 13.39 5.84 13.71
CA ALA A 323 12.74 7.03 13.16
C ALA A 323 13.72 8.21 13.13
N GLY A 324 13.97 8.78 11.95
CA GLY A 324 14.90 9.90 11.79
C GLY A 324 14.64 10.69 10.52
N SER A 325 14.87 11.99 10.56
CA SER A 325 14.55 12.93 9.47
C SER A 325 15.31 12.66 8.16
N MET A 326 16.47 12.02 8.25
CA MET A 326 17.27 11.55 7.10
C MET A 326 17.31 10.01 7.00
N HIS A 327 16.53 9.28 7.81
CA HIS A 327 16.42 7.83 7.67
C HIS A 327 15.48 7.49 6.52
N HIS A 328 15.84 6.47 5.76
CA HIS A 328 15.10 6.11 4.55
C HIS A 328 13.93 5.15 4.82
N ILE A 329 13.01 5.12 3.86
CA ILE A 329 12.16 3.96 3.59
C ILE A 329 12.41 3.43 2.19
N GLU A 330 12.51 2.11 2.07
CA GLU A 330 12.47 1.38 0.81
C GLU A 330 11.07 1.49 0.17
N THR A 331 10.98 1.71 -1.14
CA THR A 331 9.67 1.89 -1.81
C THR A 331 8.79 0.65 -1.74
N CYS A 332 9.33 -0.58 -1.70
CA CYS A 332 8.53 -1.81 -1.57
C CYS A 332 7.65 -1.83 -0.31
N ILE A 333 8.06 -1.18 0.79
CA ILE A 333 7.29 -1.21 2.03
C ILE A 333 6.00 -0.39 1.93
N VAL A 334 5.93 0.58 1.02
CA VAL A 334 4.74 1.40 0.79
C VAL A 334 3.54 0.50 0.45
N PRO A 335 3.56 -0.28 -0.64
CA PRO A 335 2.43 -1.12 -0.97
C PRO A 335 2.33 -2.41 -0.14
N ALA A 336 3.44 -2.96 0.37
CA ALA A 336 3.40 -4.11 1.27
C ALA A 336 2.61 -3.79 2.55
N SER A 337 2.84 -2.60 3.12
CA SER A 337 2.09 -2.12 4.29
C SER A 337 0.62 -1.85 3.96
N MET A 338 0.31 -1.20 2.83
CA MET A 338 -1.07 -0.97 2.38
C MET A 338 -1.84 -2.28 2.27
N TRP A 339 -1.22 -3.32 1.72
CA TRP A 339 -1.85 -4.63 1.56
C TRP A 339 -2.09 -5.32 2.93
N THR A 340 -1.11 -5.25 3.84
CA THR A 340 -1.27 -5.72 5.22
C THR A 340 -2.39 -5.01 5.97
N TYR A 341 -2.45 -3.68 5.89
CA TYR A 341 -3.52 -2.89 6.50
C TYR A 341 -4.88 -3.17 5.84
N THR A 342 -4.91 -3.49 4.55
CA THR A 342 -6.15 -3.89 3.85
C THR A 342 -6.70 -5.20 4.41
N TRP A 343 -5.86 -6.22 4.62
CA TRP A 343 -6.29 -7.46 5.28
C TRP A 343 -6.79 -7.21 6.69
N LEU A 344 -6.12 -6.37 7.48
CA LEU A 344 -6.55 -6.03 8.82
C LEU A 344 -7.88 -5.28 8.84
N MET A 345 -8.09 -4.33 7.93
CA MET A 345 -9.37 -3.65 7.76
C MET A 345 -10.48 -4.63 7.43
N ARG A 346 -10.23 -5.58 6.50
CA ARG A 346 -11.21 -6.61 6.10
C ARG A 346 -11.63 -7.50 7.26
N ILE A 347 -10.67 -7.95 8.07
CA ILE A 347 -10.92 -8.89 9.16
C ILE A 347 -11.52 -8.18 10.37
N THR A 348 -10.97 -7.03 10.76
CA THR A 348 -11.33 -6.37 12.04
C THR A 348 -12.45 -5.34 11.92
N GLY A 349 -12.72 -4.83 10.71
CA GLY A 349 -13.65 -3.72 10.53
C GLY A 349 -13.19 -2.38 11.11
N GLU A 350 -11.95 -2.29 11.65
CA GLU A 350 -11.48 -1.09 12.34
C GLU A 350 -11.10 0.03 11.35
N LYS A 351 -11.66 1.22 11.56
CA LYS A 351 -11.37 2.41 10.73
C LYS A 351 -9.90 2.83 10.68
N SER A 352 -9.12 2.53 11.73
CA SER A 352 -7.73 2.97 11.87
C SER A 352 -6.84 2.41 10.76
N TRP A 353 -7.15 1.22 10.25
CA TRP A 353 -6.45 0.63 9.12
C TRP A 353 -6.68 1.42 7.83
N GLY A 354 -7.91 1.91 7.60
CA GLY A 354 -8.22 2.81 6.49
C GLY A 354 -7.48 4.16 6.60
N ASP A 355 -7.37 4.70 7.82
CA ASP A 355 -6.60 5.93 8.06
C ASP A 355 -5.11 5.73 7.77
N ARG A 356 -4.54 4.56 8.14
CA ARG A 356 -3.16 4.21 7.82
C ARG A 356 -2.94 4.05 6.31
N ILE A 357 -3.84 3.36 5.61
CA ILE A 357 -3.75 3.21 4.14
C ILE A 357 -3.78 4.57 3.46
N GLU A 358 -4.68 5.48 3.85
CA GLU A 358 -4.76 6.83 3.29
C GLU A 358 -3.50 7.66 3.57
N ASN A 359 -2.97 7.62 4.81
CA ASN A 359 -1.72 8.30 5.14
C ASN A 359 -0.56 7.81 4.26
N VAL A 360 -0.42 6.50 4.09
CA VAL A 360 0.62 5.91 3.25
C VAL A 360 0.43 6.30 1.78
N PHE A 361 -0.78 6.13 1.24
CA PHE A 361 -1.06 6.34 -0.17
C PHE A 361 -0.87 7.80 -0.60
N PHE A 362 -1.42 8.75 0.16
CA PHE A 362 -1.36 10.16 -0.19
C PHE A 362 -0.01 10.81 0.07
N ASN A 363 0.84 10.20 0.91
CA ASN A 363 2.15 10.74 1.26
C ASN A 363 3.27 9.88 0.65
N ALA A 364 3.67 8.78 1.30
CA ALA A 364 4.79 7.96 0.85
C ALA A 364 4.59 7.34 -0.55
N GLY A 365 3.35 6.97 -0.91
CA GLY A 365 3.02 6.39 -2.22
C GLY A 365 3.14 7.37 -3.39
N ALA A 366 2.83 8.64 -3.16
CA ALA A 366 3.07 9.69 -4.15
C ALA A 366 4.51 10.24 -4.12
N GLY A 367 5.17 10.17 -2.96
CA GLY A 367 6.53 10.67 -2.75
C GLY A 367 7.58 9.94 -3.57
N SER A 368 7.55 8.61 -3.59
CA SER A 368 8.58 7.75 -4.21
C SER A 368 8.51 7.64 -5.73
N ILE A 369 7.50 8.19 -6.39
CA ILE A 369 7.29 8.08 -7.84
C ILE A 369 7.23 9.47 -8.48
N ALA A 370 7.86 9.64 -9.64
CA ALA A 370 7.82 10.88 -10.39
C ALA A 370 6.37 11.23 -10.78
N ARG A 371 6.11 12.53 -11.00
CA ARG A 371 4.74 13.03 -11.22
C ARG A 371 4.12 12.47 -12.51
N ASP A 372 4.93 12.11 -13.49
CA ASP A 372 4.51 11.50 -14.75
C ASP A 372 4.60 9.95 -14.74
N PHE A 373 4.90 9.36 -13.59
CA PHE A 373 5.03 7.93 -13.37
C PHE A 373 6.10 7.22 -14.24
N LYS A 374 7.06 7.95 -14.84
CA LYS A 374 8.10 7.35 -15.69
C LYS A 374 9.35 6.93 -14.94
N THR A 375 9.60 7.52 -13.78
CA THR A 375 10.76 7.21 -12.94
C THR A 375 10.32 7.08 -11.49
N MET A 376 11.07 6.32 -10.71
CA MET A 376 10.82 6.12 -9.28
C MET A 376 12.14 6.09 -8.53
N SER A 377 12.09 6.41 -7.24
CA SER A 377 13.23 6.30 -6.34
C SER A 377 13.12 5.04 -5.50
N TYR A 378 14.25 4.35 -5.31
CA TYR A 378 14.31 3.18 -4.44
C TYR A 378 14.09 3.56 -2.98
N TYR A 379 14.71 4.66 -2.54
CA TYR A 379 14.58 5.20 -1.19
C TYR A 379 13.90 6.58 -1.18
N GLN A 380 13.22 6.90 -0.09
CA GLN A 380 12.77 8.27 0.22
C GLN A 380 12.99 8.60 1.69
N THR A 381 13.10 9.90 1.99
CA THR A 381 13.31 10.42 3.33
C THR A 381 12.33 11.56 3.65
N PRO A 382 12.01 11.80 4.93
CA PRO A 382 11.23 12.97 5.33
C PRO A 382 11.89 14.30 4.98
N ASN A 383 13.21 14.38 4.99
CA ASN A 383 13.97 15.57 4.64
C ASN A 383 14.96 15.26 3.50
N ARG A 384 14.66 15.78 2.30
CA ARG A 384 15.54 15.73 1.12
C ARG A 384 15.79 17.14 0.62
N PHE A 385 16.83 17.81 1.13
CA PHE A 385 17.08 19.23 0.82
C PHE A 385 18.13 19.47 -0.28
N SER A 386 18.81 18.42 -0.73
CA SER A 386 19.86 18.44 -1.76
C SER A 386 19.85 17.15 -2.58
N GLU A 387 20.52 17.18 -3.73
CA GLU A 387 20.68 16.03 -4.65
C GLU A 387 21.37 14.86 -3.93
N ASP A 388 22.43 15.18 -3.19
CA ASP A 388 23.13 14.26 -2.28
C ASP A 388 22.87 14.71 -0.84
N LEU A 389 22.42 13.79 0.02
CA LEU A 389 22.31 14.08 1.46
C LEU A 389 23.71 14.12 2.11
N PRO A 390 23.90 14.89 3.20
CA PRO A 390 25.16 14.93 3.92
C PRO A 390 25.52 13.54 4.48
N GLU A 391 26.66 13.00 4.05
CA GLU A 391 27.19 11.68 4.45
C GLU A 391 26.18 10.54 4.23
N ASP A 392 26.08 10.04 2.99
CA ASP A 392 25.23 8.89 2.66
C ASP A 392 25.72 7.64 3.43
N PRO A 393 24.90 7.04 4.34
CA PRO A 393 25.32 5.83 5.02
C PRO A 393 25.48 4.73 3.97
N SER A 394 26.53 3.90 4.11
CA SER A 394 26.65 2.73 3.23
C SER A 394 25.46 1.81 3.46
N ILE A 395 24.52 1.84 2.53
CA ILE A 395 23.33 0.98 2.45
C ILE A 395 23.46 0.09 1.19
N PRO A 396 22.79 -1.07 1.12
CA PRO A 396 22.53 -1.78 -0.12
C PRO A 396 21.69 -0.86 -1.02
N GLY A 397 22.22 -0.46 -2.16
CA GLY A 397 21.71 0.69 -2.92
C GLY A 397 22.67 1.88 -2.91
N PRO A 398 22.80 2.68 -3.98
CA PRO A 398 23.21 4.05 -3.78
C PRO A 398 22.10 4.70 -2.95
N GLY A 399 22.41 5.36 -1.84
CA GLY A 399 21.43 6.15 -1.09
C GLY A 399 21.08 7.46 -1.80
N ASP A 400 21.26 7.50 -3.12
CA ASP A 400 21.20 8.69 -3.94
C ASP A 400 19.77 9.21 -4.17
N GLN A 401 18.74 8.52 -3.64
CA GLN A 401 17.32 8.89 -3.74
C GLN A 401 16.95 9.31 -5.17
N LYS A 402 17.65 8.76 -6.18
CA LYS A 402 17.53 9.16 -7.57
C LYS A 402 16.31 8.52 -8.18
N PHE A 403 15.57 9.33 -8.90
CA PHE A 403 14.48 8.91 -9.74
C PHE A 403 15.04 8.39 -11.06
N THR A 404 14.91 7.08 -11.29
CA THR A 404 15.31 6.43 -12.55
C THR A 404 14.17 5.54 -13.07
N PRO A 405 14.19 5.11 -14.34
CA PRO A 405 13.14 4.22 -14.88
C PRO A 405 13.06 2.84 -14.21
N PHE A 406 14.10 2.45 -13.47
CA PHE A 406 14.23 1.13 -12.81
C PHE A 406 14.44 1.24 -11.28
N GLY A 407 14.56 2.44 -10.73
CA GLY A 407 14.86 2.68 -9.32
C GLY A 407 16.33 2.38 -8.98
N TYR A 408 16.70 1.09 -8.97
CA TYR A 408 18.00 0.57 -8.58
C TYR A 408 18.39 -0.70 -9.36
N GLU A 409 19.56 -1.29 -9.07
CA GLU A 409 20.01 -2.57 -9.64
C GLU A 409 19.10 -3.74 -9.26
N VAL A 410 18.60 -3.77 -8.01
CA VAL A 410 17.58 -4.73 -7.57
C VAL A 410 16.20 -4.17 -7.90
N LEU A 411 15.43 -4.90 -8.71
CA LEU A 411 14.22 -4.36 -9.34
C LEU A 411 12.93 -4.59 -8.52
N CYS A 412 13.00 -5.13 -7.30
CA CYS A 412 11.81 -5.37 -6.46
C CYS A 412 10.94 -4.12 -6.29
N CYS A 413 11.56 -2.95 -6.08
CA CYS A 413 10.88 -1.68 -5.88
C CYS A 413 10.12 -1.19 -7.11
N VAL A 414 10.73 -1.22 -8.29
CA VAL A 414 10.07 -0.79 -9.54
C VAL A 414 9.02 -1.80 -9.98
N GLY A 415 9.19 -3.08 -9.68
CA GLY A 415 8.18 -4.11 -9.91
C GLY A 415 6.99 -3.96 -8.97
N SER A 416 7.28 -3.76 -7.68
CA SER A 416 6.25 -3.61 -6.66
C SER A 416 5.44 -2.35 -6.90
N CYS A 417 6.01 -1.13 -7.00
CA CYS A 417 5.26 0.14 -7.00
C CYS A 417 3.98 0.20 -7.89
N ASN A 418 3.90 -0.59 -8.96
CA ASN A 418 2.74 -0.82 -9.82
C ASN A 418 1.44 -1.28 -9.12
N TRP A 419 1.49 -1.89 -7.93
CA TRP A 419 0.28 -2.22 -7.14
C TRP A 419 -0.26 -1.06 -6.28
N ILE A 420 0.44 0.06 -6.09
CA ILE A 420 0.04 1.15 -5.17
C ILE A 420 -1.34 1.72 -5.55
N ILE A 421 -1.47 2.21 -6.79
CA ILE A 421 -2.71 2.80 -7.31
C ILE A 421 -3.84 1.78 -7.44
N PRO A 422 -3.66 0.64 -8.14
CA PRO A 422 -4.77 -0.29 -8.34
C PRO A 422 -5.25 -0.92 -7.02
N ASN A 423 -4.38 -1.19 -6.04
CA ASN A 423 -4.83 -1.69 -4.73
C ASN A 423 -5.62 -0.62 -3.96
N TYR A 424 -5.27 0.66 -4.05
CA TYR A 424 -6.09 1.70 -3.43
C TYR A 424 -7.49 1.73 -4.04
N ILE A 425 -7.57 1.78 -5.38
CA ILE A 425 -8.83 1.86 -6.13
C ILE A 425 -9.72 0.65 -5.86
N SER A 426 -9.20 -0.57 -5.97
CA SER A 426 -9.99 -1.80 -5.81
C SER A 426 -10.50 -2.03 -4.38
N ASN A 427 -9.98 -1.28 -3.40
CA ASN A 427 -10.37 -1.34 -2.00
C ASN A 427 -11.04 -0.05 -1.50
N MET A 428 -11.46 0.85 -2.41
CA MET A 428 -12.26 2.04 -2.06
C MET A 428 -13.65 1.65 -1.55
N TRP A 429 -14.26 0.65 -2.17
CA TRP A 429 -15.52 0.08 -1.75
C TRP A 429 -15.37 -1.42 -1.52
N MET A 430 -16.06 -1.95 -0.51
CA MET A 430 -16.10 -3.37 -0.22
C MET A 430 -17.53 -3.80 0.09
N ALA A 431 -17.85 -5.06 -0.18
CA ALA A 431 -19.09 -5.64 0.31
C ALA A 431 -18.97 -5.94 1.81
N THR A 432 -20.04 -5.69 2.55
CA THR A 432 -20.11 -6.01 3.97
C THR A 432 -20.70 -7.39 4.18
N ILE A 433 -20.28 -8.08 5.25
CA ILE A 433 -20.74 -9.44 5.52
C ILE A 433 -22.27 -9.51 5.69
N ASP A 434 -22.92 -8.43 6.14
CA ASP A 434 -24.37 -8.32 6.27
C ASP A 434 -25.12 -7.98 4.97
N GLY A 435 -24.45 -7.99 3.82
CA GLY A 435 -25.07 -7.86 2.50
C GLY A 435 -25.23 -6.42 2.01
N GLY A 436 -24.47 -5.48 2.57
CA GLY A 436 -24.40 -4.08 2.15
C GLY A 436 -23.07 -3.72 1.50
N LEU A 437 -22.77 -2.42 1.46
CA LEU A 437 -21.52 -1.88 0.90
C LEU A 437 -20.88 -0.88 1.86
N ALA A 438 -19.55 -0.87 1.93
CA ALA A 438 -18.75 0.05 2.73
C ALA A 438 -17.85 0.92 1.85
N PHE A 439 -17.91 2.24 2.00
CA PHE A 439 -16.92 3.17 1.46
C PHE A 439 -15.73 3.23 2.42
N THR A 440 -14.73 2.41 2.16
CA THR A 440 -13.57 2.14 3.02
C THR A 440 -12.42 3.09 2.80
N LEU A 441 -12.10 3.46 1.56
CA LEU A 441 -11.03 4.42 1.21
C LEU A 441 -11.59 5.51 0.30
N TYR A 442 -11.34 6.78 0.60
CA TYR A 442 -12.05 7.89 -0.03
C TYR A 442 -11.34 8.48 -1.25
N GLY A 443 -12.13 8.73 -2.29
CA GLY A 443 -11.66 9.36 -3.51
C GLY A 443 -12.77 9.46 -4.57
N PRO A 444 -12.49 10.13 -5.70
CA PRO A 444 -13.43 10.21 -6.81
C PRO A 444 -13.52 8.87 -7.54
N CYS A 445 -14.71 8.27 -7.60
CA CYS A 445 -14.90 6.95 -8.19
C CYS A 445 -16.33 6.70 -8.68
N THR A 446 -16.48 5.64 -9.45
CA THR A 446 -17.76 5.01 -9.80
C THR A 446 -17.70 3.54 -9.40
N VAL A 447 -18.72 3.06 -8.71
CA VAL A 447 -18.98 1.62 -8.49
C VAL A 447 -20.09 1.19 -9.42
N THR A 448 -19.96 0.01 -10.05
CA THR A 448 -21.04 -0.63 -10.82
C THR A 448 -21.08 -2.11 -10.45
N LYS A 449 -22.22 -2.57 -9.93
CA LYS A 449 -22.37 -3.91 -9.38
C LYS A 449 -23.80 -4.41 -9.49
N HIS A 450 -23.98 -5.71 -9.72
CA HIS A 450 -25.27 -6.38 -9.54
C HIS A 450 -25.40 -6.86 -8.08
N LEU A 451 -26.42 -6.41 -7.37
CA LEU A 451 -26.62 -6.70 -5.94
C LEU A 451 -28.11 -6.94 -5.66
N ASN A 452 -28.43 -8.06 -5.00
CA ASN A 452 -29.80 -8.45 -4.62
C ASN A 452 -30.83 -8.36 -5.78
N GLY A 453 -30.42 -8.70 -7.01
CA GLY A 453 -31.29 -8.66 -8.19
C GLY A 453 -31.46 -7.29 -8.83
N ALA A 454 -30.76 -6.26 -8.35
CA ALA A 454 -30.76 -4.92 -8.92
C ALA A 454 -29.36 -4.52 -9.41
N ASP A 455 -29.30 -3.78 -10.51
CA ASP A 455 -28.07 -3.12 -10.91
C ASP A 455 -27.91 -1.86 -10.07
N VAL A 456 -26.76 -1.71 -9.44
CA VAL A 456 -26.41 -0.57 -8.58
C VAL A 456 -25.22 0.15 -9.18
N ARG A 457 -25.36 1.47 -9.30
CA ARG A 457 -24.27 2.38 -9.67
C ARG A 457 -24.13 3.47 -8.61
N ILE A 458 -22.95 3.59 -8.03
CA ILE A 458 -22.64 4.61 -7.03
C ILE A 458 -21.57 5.54 -7.61
N VAL A 459 -21.87 6.83 -7.73
CA VAL A 459 -20.94 7.83 -8.26
C VAL A 459 -20.52 8.76 -7.14
N CYS A 460 -19.22 8.85 -6.85
CA CYS A 460 -18.64 9.77 -5.87
C CYS A 460 -17.85 10.86 -6.60
N ASN A 461 -18.30 12.10 -6.50
CA ASN A 461 -17.59 13.29 -6.94
C ASN A 461 -16.94 13.96 -5.73
N THR A 462 -15.62 14.09 -5.73
CA THR A 462 -14.89 14.73 -4.63
C THR A 462 -13.48 15.14 -5.04
N ASP A 463 -12.99 16.20 -4.40
CA ASP A 463 -11.57 16.58 -4.41
C ASP A 463 -10.80 15.97 -3.22
N TYR A 464 -11.42 15.13 -2.38
CA TYR A 464 -10.74 14.45 -1.27
C TYR A 464 -9.46 13.75 -1.78
N PRO A 465 -8.32 13.88 -1.07
CA PRO A 465 -8.13 14.47 0.27
C PRO A 465 -7.86 16.00 0.28
N TYR A 466 -8.01 16.69 -0.85
CA TYR A 466 -7.79 18.14 -0.96
C TYR A 466 -9.08 18.96 -0.76
N GLY A 467 -10.23 18.28 -0.79
CA GLY A 467 -11.53 18.77 -0.39
C GLY A 467 -12.08 18.00 0.81
N GLU A 468 -13.03 18.61 1.52
CA GLU A 468 -13.69 18.02 2.70
C GLU A 468 -15.03 17.36 2.37
N LYS A 469 -15.55 17.54 1.15
CA LYS A 469 -16.90 17.14 0.75
C LYS A 469 -16.85 16.00 -0.26
N LEU A 470 -17.69 15.00 -0.06
CA LEU A 470 -17.95 13.93 -1.01
C LEU A 470 -19.43 13.97 -1.39
N ASP A 471 -19.69 14.17 -2.68
CA ASP A 471 -21.03 14.15 -3.26
C ASP A 471 -21.26 12.80 -3.93
N ILE A 472 -22.12 11.97 -3.31
CA ILE A 472 -22.37 10.60 -3.73
C ILE A 472 -23.79 10.50 -4.28
N THR A 473 -23.94 9.96 -5.48
CA THR A 473 -25.24 9.65 -6.10
C THR A 473 -25.41 8.14 -6.18
N PHE A 474 -26.55 7.66 -5.71
CA PHE A 474 -26.95 6.26 -5.77
C PHE A 474 -27.96 6.08 -6.90
N ASN A 475 -27.64 5.22 -7.85
CA ASN A 475 -28.50 4.86 -8.96
C ASN A 475 -28.80 3.37 -8.93
N THR A 476 -30.04 3.01 -9.23
CA THR A 476 -30.43 1.60 -9.25
C THR A 476 -31.65 1.34 -10.14
N THR A 477 -31.77 0.13 -10.69
CA THR A 477 -32.91 -0.27 -11.52
C THR A 477 -34.19 -0.48 -10.70
N HIS A 478 -34.06 -0.92 -9.44
CA HIS A 478 -35.17 -1.15 -8.50
C HIS A 478 -34.78 -0.73 -7.09
N SER A 479 -35.77 -0.37 -6.26
CA SER A 479 -35.50 -0.03 -4.86
C SER A 479 -34.84 -1.21 -4.12
N ILE A 480 -33.74 -0.94 -3.43
CA ILE A 480 -32.95 -1.97 -2.73
C ILE A 480 -32.84 -1.63 -1.25
N ASN A 481 -33.18 -2.58 -0.38
CA ASN A 481 -32.94 -2.46 1.06
C ASN A 481 -31.56 -3.02 1.38
N MET A 482 -30.66 -2.17 1.87
CA MET A 482 -29.35 -2.58 2.35
C MET A 482 -28.68 -1.51 3.23
N PRO A 483 -27.76 -1.90 4.11
CA PRO A 483 -26.92 -0.94 4.82
C PRO A 483 -25.81 -0.39 3.93
N LEU A 484 -25.58 0.92 4.00
CA LEU A 484 -24.33 1.53 3.54
C LEU A 484 -23.47 1.92 4.75
N TYR A 485 -22.18 1.65 4.67
CA TYR A 485 -21.20 1.98 5.69
C TYR A 485 -20.22 3.04 5.17
N PHE A 486 -19.95 4.06 5.97
CA PHE A 486 -18.98 5.11 5.65
C PHE A 486 -17.93 5.18 6.76
N ARG A 487 -16.65 4.99 6.44
CA ARG A 487 -15.57 5.16 7.43
C ARG A 487 -15.60 6.58 8.02
N LEU A 488 -15.48 6.71 9.33
CA LEU A 488 -15.36 8.01 9.99
C LEU A 488 -13.87 8.25 10.30
N PRO A 489 -13.13 9.03 9.49
CA PRO A 489 -11.68 9.14 9.66
C PRO A 489 -11.30 9.57 11.07
N SER A 490 -10.28 8.97 11.68
CA SER A 490 -9.95 9.25 13.10
C SER A 490 -9.49 10.68 13.35
N TRP A 491 -8.93 11.33 12.32
CA TRP A 491 -8.60 12.76 12.37
C TRP A 491 -9.84 13.67 12.26
N CYS A 492 -11.04 13.19 11.93
CA CYS A 492 -12.21 14.04 11.81
C CYS A 492 -13.04 14.07 13.11
N THR A 493 -13.10 15.23 13.77
CA THR A 493 -13.82 15.38 15.05
C THR A 493 -15.32 15.66 14.90
N LYS A 494 -15.75 16.15 13.73
CA LYS A 494 -17.14 16.54 13.44
C LYS A 494 -17.58 16.06 12.05
N PRO A 495 -17.58 14.74 11.78
CA PRO A 495 -18.10 14.23 10.53
C PRO A 495 -19.60 14.55 10.41
N ALA A 496 -20.06 14.84 9.20
CA ALA A 496 -21.47 15.06 8.91
C ALA A 496 -21.89 14.24 7.70
N ILE A 497 -23.07 13.61 7.81
CA ILE A 497 -23.66 12.83 6.72
C ILE A 497 -25.07 13.35 6.49
N LYS A 498 -25.40 13.66 5.23
CA LYS A 498 -26.77 13.95 4.82
C LYS A 498 -27.21 12.94 3.78
N VAL A 499 -28.48 12.57 3.82
CA VAL A 499 -29.14 11.83 2.75
C VAL A 499 -30.34 12.63 2.28
N ASN A 500 -30.42 12.92 0.98
CA ASN A 500 -31.44 13.77 0.36
C ASN A 500 -31.60 15.12 1.06
N GLY A 501 -30.47 15.74 1.42
CA GLY A 501 -30.41 17.04 2.09
C GLY A 501 -30.69 17.02 3.60
N ARG A 502 -31.12 15.89 4.17
CA ARG A 502 -31.40 15.75 5.62
C ARG A 502 -30.22 15.14 6.35
N LEU A 503 -29.83 15.75 7.47
CA LEU A 503 -28.81 15.18 8.35
C LEU A 503 -29.26 13.81 8.88
N VAL A 504 -28.36 12.83 8.83
CA VAL A 504 -28.60 11.49 9.36
C VAL A 504 -27.69 11.28 10.56
N SER A 505 -28.29 10.89 11.68
CA SER A 505 -27.56 10.38 12.83
C SER A 505 -27.29 8.90 12.60
N ALA A 506 -26.03 8.52 12.44
CA ALA A 506 -25.61 7.13 12.29
C ALA A 506 -24.83 6.69 13.53
N ARG A 507 -25.17 5.54 14.10
CA ARG A 507 -24.39 4.94 15.19
C ARG A 507 -23.09 4.39 14.59
N PRO A 508 -21.91 4.81 15.07
CA PRO A 508 -20.65 4.21 14.63
C PRO A 508 -20.57 2.75 15.06
N VAL A 509 -20.17 1.86 14.15
CA VAL A 509 -19.77 0.48 14.41
C VAL A 509 -18.31 0.38 14.00
N ASP A 510 -17.41 0.21 14.97
CA ASP A 510 -15.95 0.14 14.77
C ASP A 510 -15.37 1.31 13.93
N GLY A 511 -16.01 2.48 14.07
CA GLY A 511 -15.64 3.70 13.37
C GLY A 511 -16.24 3.85 11.98
N PHE A 512 -17.22 3.04 11.59
CA PHE A 512 -18.04 3.22 10.39
C PHE A 512 -19.45 3.68 10.74
N ALA A 513 -19.93 4.73 10.09
CA ALA A 513 -21.33 5.13 10.15
C ALA A 513 -22.18 4.18 9.29
N ARG A 514 -23.05 3.39 9.94
CA ARG A 514 -24.03 2.53 9.27
C ARG A 514 -25.33 3.30 9.00
N ILE A 515 -25.77 3.30 7.75
CA ILE A 515 -27.08 3.84 7.32
C ILE A 515 -27.88 2.69 6.70
N ASP A 516 -28.90 2.24 7.43
CA ASP A 516 -29.82 1.19 7.02
C ASP A 516 -31.10 1.80 6.45
N ARG A 517 -31.36 1.60 5.16
CA ARG A 517 -32.57 2.10 4.49
C ARG A 517 -32.85 1.36 3.18
N THR A 518 -34.04 1.63 2.65
CA THR A 518 -34.33 1.41 1.23
C THR A 518 -33.74 2.55 0.41
N TRP A 519 -32.87 2.21 -0.53
CA TRP A 519 -32.26 3.12 -1.48
C TRP A 519 -33.04 3.09 -2.79
N THR A 520 -33.34 4.26 -3.33
CA THR A 520 -34.04 4.43 -4.62
C THR A 520 -33.16 5.16 -5.61
N ASP A 521 -33.48 5.05 -6.90
CA ASP A 521 -32.73 5.76 -7.94
C ASP A 521 -32.70 7.27 -7.68
N GLY A 522 -31.52 7.87 -7.81
CA GLY A 522 -31.30 9.30 -7.61
C GLY A 522 -31.12 9.73 -6.15
N ASP A 523 -31.10 8.80 -5.19
CA ASP A 523 -30.76 9.12 -3.80
C ASP A 523 -29.36 9.78 -3.73
N LYS A 524 -29.24 10.83 -2.92
CA LYS A 524 -28.00 11.60 -2.76
C LYS A 524 -27.47 11.50 -1.35
N ILE A 525 -26.20 11.12 -1.21
CA ILE A 525 -25.47 11.15 0.06
C ILE A 525 -24.41 12.25 -0.02
N GLU A 526 -24.38 13.14 0.96
CA GLU A 526 -23.31 14.11 1.16
C GLU A 526 -22.53 13.71 2.41
N LEU A 527 -21.24 13.40 2.24
CA LEU A 527 -20.31 13.26 3.37
C LEU A 527 -19.50 14.56 3.48
N ARG A 528 -19.33 15.03 4.71
CA ARG A 528 -18.41 16.13 5.01
C ARG A 528 -17.49 15.75 6.15
N PHE A 529 -16.19 15.84 5.90
CA PHE A 529 -15.13 15.61 6.87
C PHE A 529 -14.30 16.87 7.06
N PRO A 530 -14.71 17.78 7.97
CA PRO A 530 -13.94 18.98 8.27
C PRO A 530 -12.53 18.62 8.70
N MET A 531 -11.54 19.13 7.97
CA MET A 531 -10.12 18.90 8.24
C MET A 531 -9.59 19.98 9.18
N HIS A 532 -8.68 19.59 10.06
CA HIS A 532 -7.99 20.50 10.95
C HIS A 532 -6.48 20.25 10.88
N VAL A 533 -5.72 21.29 11.23
CA VAL A 533 -4.26 21.20 11.34
C VAL A 533 -3.94 20.44 12.63
N SER A 534 -3.05 19.45 12.54
CA SER A 534 -2.47 18.79 13.70
C SER A 534 -0.94 18.85 13.61
N VAL A 535 -0.31 18.86 14.78
CA VAL A 535 1.15 18.82 14.92
C VAL A 535 1.49 17.61 15.78
N THR A 536 2.39 16.77 15.28
CA THR A 536 2.97 15.68 16.06
C THR A 536 4.41 16.02 16.39
N GLN A 537 4.72 15.94 17.68
CA GLN A 537 6.07 16.12 18.20
C GLN A 537 6.68 14.77 18.55
N GLY A 538 7.97 14.61 18.32
CA GLY A 538 8.69 13.37 18.60
C GLY A 538 10.17 13.62 18.80
N ARG A 539 10.90 12.55 19.10
CA ARG A 539 12.35 12.53 19.13
C ARG A 539 12.85 11.45 18.21
N GLU A 540 13.93 11.71 17.48
CA GLU A 540 14.55 10.70 16.62
C GLU A 540 15.00 9.50 17.46
N THR A 541 14.89 8.30 16.92
CA THR A 541 15.34 7.06 17.55
C THR A 541 16.59 6.53 16.85
N PRO A 542 17.53 5.92 17.59
CA PRO A 542 18.78 5.49 16.99
C PRO A 542 18.56 4.30 16.06
N TYR A 543 19.52 4.14 15.13
CA TYR A 543 19.69 2.89 14.41
C TYR A 543 19.77 1.71 15.40
N PRO A 544 19.15 0.56 15.08
CA PRO A 544 19.31 -0.63 15.90
C PRO A 544 20.76 -1.11 15.93
N ARG A 545 21.17 -1.70 17.05
CA ARG A 545 22.51 -2.30 17.23
C ARG A 545 22.64 -3.65 16.51
N ALA A 546 22.01 -3.81 15.35
CA ALA A 546 22.04 -5.03 14.56
C ALA A 546 23.38 -5.21 13.81
N HIS A 547 23.81 -6.46 13.62
CA HIS A 547 25.01 -6.79 12.83
C HIS A 547 25.03 -6.09 11.46
N TYR A 548 23.87 -6.01 10.81
CA TYR A 548 23.68 -5.33 9.53
C TYR A 548 24.24 -3.89 9.54
N PHE A 549 23.84 -3.07 10.52
CA PHE A 549 24.31 -1.69 10.67
C PHE A 549 25.75 -1.60 11.23
N ASN A 550 26.25 -2.65 11.89
CA ASN A 550 27.56 -2.64 12.54
C ASN A 550 28.72 -3.25 11.73
N GLY A 551 28.55 -3.47 10.42
CA GLY A 551 29.62 -3.95 9.53
C GLY A 551 29.20 -4.92 8.41
N GLY A 552 27.90 -5.09 8.17
CA GLY A 552 27.38 -6.06 7.19
C GLY A 552 27.59 -5.71 5.72
N PHE A 553 27.81 -4.44 5.37
CA PHE A 553 27.93 -3.94 3.99
C PHE A 553 29.06 -2.91 3.82
N GLY A 554 30.28 -3.28 4.26
CA GLY A 554 31.47 -2.43 4.16
C GLY A 554 31.95 -1.90 5.51
N ALA A 555 32.80 -0.88 5.49
CA ALA A 555 33.34 -0.31 6.74
C ALA A 555 32.21 0.34 7.56
N PRO A 556 32.16 0.14 8.89
CA PRO A 556 31.15 0.79 9.72
C PRO A 556 31.24 2.31 9.57
N THR A 557 30.14 2.95 9.18
CA THR A 557 30.07 4.41 9.11
C THR A 557 29.81 5.00 10.50
N PRO A 558 30.28 6.23 10.80
CA PRO A 558 29.92 6.94 12.03
C PRO A 558 28.40 7.06 12.23
N ALA A 559 27.63 7.08 11.14
CA ALA A 559 26.17 7.03 11.15
C ALA A 559 25.60 5.90 12.02
N TYR A 560 26.21 4.72 12.03
CA TYR A 560 25.66 3.56 12.75
C TYR A 560 26.20 3.44 14.17
N LYS A 561 27.42 3.94 14.42
CA LYS A 561 28.09 3.86 15.74
C LYS A 561 27.79 5.06 16.63
N ASP A 562 27.72 6.24 16.02
CA ASP A 562 27.74 7.54 16.69
C ASP A 562 26.48 8.39 16.42
N THR A 563 25.41 7.84 15.81
CA THR A 563 24.13 8.56 15.75
C THR A 563 23.69 8.90 17.17
N VAL A 564 23.84 10.18 17.51
CA VAL A 564 23.20 10.77 18.67
C VAL A 564 21.74 10.88 18.27
N ALA A 565 20.94 9.86 18.57
CA ALA A 565 19.49 10.00 18.50
C ALA A 565 19.00 10.86 19.67
N ASN A 566 17.71 11.21 19.67
CA ASN A 566 17.01 12.06 20.64
C ASN A 566 16.80 13.53 20.21
N GLN A 567 17.18 13.92 18.99
CA GLN A 567 16.86 15.25 18.45
C GLN A 567 15.34 15.44 18.43
N PRO A 568 14.83 16.55 18.99
CA PRO A 568 13.41 16.83 18.95
C PRO A 568 12.99 17.29 17.54
N TYR A 569 11.88 16.76 17.07
CA TYR A 569 11.27 17.14 15.80
C TYR A 569 9.78 17.38 15.93
N GLU A 570 9.23 18.09 14.96
CA GLU A 570 7.78 18.14 14.74
C GLU A 570 7.42 18.10 13.25
N TYR A 571 6.22 17.62 12.96
CA TYR A 571 5.65 17.62 11.61
C TYR A 571 4.17 18.00 11.65
N VAL A 572 3.67 18.47 10.52
CA VAL A 572 2.32 19.06 10.40
C VAL A 572 1.47 18.21 9.46
N ASN A 573 0.25 17.89 9.89
CA ASN A 573 -0.76 17.27 9.05
C ASN A 573 -1.98 18.17 8.89
N TYR A 574 -2.72 17.97 7.80
CA TYR A 574 -4.05 18.54 7.62
C TYR A 574 -4.98 17.47 7.03
N GLY A 575 -5.84 16.90 7.88
CA GLY A 575 -6.53 15.66 7.52
C GLY A 575 -5.52 14.51 7.35
N PRO A 576 -5.59 13.70 6.26
CA PRO A 576 -4.64 12.62 6.00
C PRO A 576 -3.34 13.09 5.31
N LEU A 577 -3.24 14.38 4.94
CA LEU A 577 -2.11 14.92 4.19
C LEU A 577 -1.00 15.38 5.13
N LEU A 578 0.21 14.89 4.88
CA LEU A 578 1.45 15.37 5.49
C LEU A 578 1.92 16.64 4.79
N PHE A 579 2.41 17.63 5.53
CA PHE A 579 2.86 18.91 4.98
C PHE A 579 4.37 19.09 5.12
N ALA A 580 4.97 19.64 4.07
CA ALA A 580 6.39 19.87 3.97
C ALA A 580 6.69 21.29 3.50
N LEU A 581 7.85 21.82 3.89
CA LEU A 581 8.44 23.02 3.30
C LEU A 581 9.02 22.60 1.94
N PRO A 582 8.46 23.09 0.82
CA PRO A 582 8.95 22.71 -0.49
C PRO A 582 10.26 23.43 -0.82
N LEU A 583 11.18 22.71 -1.47
CA LEU A 583 12.26 23.30 -2.24
C LEU A 583 11.95 23.09 -3.72
N TYR A 584 12.02 24.16 -4.50
CA TYR A 584 11.75 24.13 -5.94
C TYR A 584 12.76 23.23 -6.66
N ASP A 585 12.24 22.30 -7.44
CA ASP A 585 12.97 21.41 -8.33
C ASP A 585 13.05 21.94 -9.77
N VAL A 586 14.16 21.65 -10.45
CA VAL A 586 14.27 21.69 -11.92
C VAL A 586 13.62 20.42 -12.49
N ASP A 587 13.96 19.29 -11.88
CA ASP A 587 13.40 17.95 -12.10
C ASP A 587 13.52 17.12 -10.81
N GLU A 588 12.99 15.90 -10.80
CA GLU A 588 12.98 14.99 -9.65
C GLU A 588 14.36 14.73 -9.00
N ASN A 589 15.44 14.93 -9.77
CA ASN A 589 16.83 14.69 -9.35
C ASN A 589 17.64 15.97 -9.16
N LYS A 590 17.08 17.15 -9.46
CA LYS A 590 17.84 18.41 -9.44
C LYS A 590 17.09 19.53 -8.73
N VAL A 591 17.67 20.03 -7.65
CA VAL A 591 17.11 21.14 -6.87
C VAL A 591 17.56 22.49 -7.43
N VAL A 592 16.72 23.51 -7.35
CA VAL A 592 17.14 24.90 -7.62
C VAL A 592 18.10 25.35 -6.52
N ARG A 593 19.29 25.83 -6.91
CA ARG A 593 20.37 26.21 -5.98
C ARG A 593 20.03 27.45 -5.15
N GLY A 594 20.60 27.53 -3.95
CA GLY A 594 20.54 28.72 -3.08
C GLY A 594 19.24 28.89 -2.29
N GLN A 595 18.35 27.90 -2.32
CA GLN A 595 17.13 27.93 -1.52
C GLN A 595 17.42 27.66 -0.05
N LYS A 596 16.78 28.42 0.84
CA LYS A 596 16.91 28.22 2.28
C LYS A 596 15.87 27.23 2.79
N PHE A 597 16.32 26.26 3.59
CA PHE A 597 15.47 25.27 4.25
C PHE A 597 15.56 25.32 5.78
N ASN A 598 16.49 26.13 6.32
CA ASN A 598 16.79 26.13 7.74
C ASN A 598 15.76 26.92 8.58
N TYR A 599 14.61 26.30 8.85
CA TYR A 599 13.56 26.81 9.71
C TYR A 599 13.17 25.83 10.81
N ALA A 600 13.03 26.32 12.04
CA ALA A 600 12.35 25.62 13.12
C ALA A 600 10.89 26.08 13.18
N LEU A 601 9.95 25.15 13.27
CA LEU A 601 8.54 25.51 13.34
C LEU A 601 8.23 26.18 14.69
N ASP A 602 7.50 27.28 14.61
CA ASP A 602 7.12 28.08 15.77
C ASP A 602 5.59 28.17 15.83
N ILE A 603 4.94 27.00 15.86
CA ILE A 603 3.50 26.86 16.04
C ILE A 603 3.17 26.01 17.28
N HIS A 604 2.37 26.54 18.21
CA HIS A 604 2.05 25.83 19.45
C HIS A 604 0.88 24.84 19.23
N PRO A 605 0.98 23.55 19.61
CA PRO A 605 -0.08 22.55 19.36
C PRO A 605 -1.48 22.93 19.86
N ALA A 606 -1.58 23.58 21.02
CA ALA A 606 -2.85 24.10 21.56
C ALA A 606 -3.41 25.38 20.90
N ARG A 607 -2.68 26.04 19.98
CA ARG A 607 -3.05 27.34 19.38
C ARG A 607 -3.07 27.36 17.85
N LEU A 608 -3.07 26.19 17.22
CA LEU A 608 -2.94 26.04 15.75
C LEU A 608 -3.97 26.86 14.96
N ALA A 609 -5.21 26.96 15.43
CA ALA A 609 -6.26 27.75 14.77
C ALA A 609 -5.92 29.25 14.63
N SER A 610 -5.07 29.78 15.51
CA SER A 610 -4.62 31.18 15.50
C SER A 610 -3.23 31.37 14.91
N GLU A 611 -2.42 30.31 14.84
CA GLU A 611 -1.01 30.36 14.41
C GLU A 611 -0.78 29.77 13.02
N VAL A 612 -1.77 29.06 12.44
CA VAL A 612 -1.70 28.47 11.11
C VAL A 612 -2.85 28.97 10.24
N ARG A 613 -2.52 29.54 9.08
CA ARG A 613 -3.52 29.95 8.09
C ARG A 613 -3.59 28.92 6.96
N VAL A 614 -4.73 28.26 6.84
CA VAL A 614 -5.03 27.36 5.73
C VAL A 614 -5.46 28.18 4.52
N GLN A 615 -4.83 27.94 3.38
CA GLN A 615 -5.18 28.52 2.09
C GLN A 615 -5.66 27.41 1.15
N ARG A 616 -6.79 27.65 0.49
CA ARG A 616 -7.34 26.75 -0.51
C ARG A 616 -7.37 27.43 -1.86
N SER A 617 -7.09 26.64 -2.88
CA SER A 617 -7.28 26.99 -4.28
C SER A 617 -8.04 25.87 -4.96
N GLN A 618 -8.53 26.14 -6.17
CA GLN A 618 -9.22 25.13 -6.96
C GLN A 618 -8.29 23.93 -7.22
N MET A 619 -8.84 22.73 -7.09
CA MET A 619 -8.14 21.50 -7.43
C MET A 619 -7.71 21.53 -8.91
N PRO A 620 -6.41 21.38 -9.23
CA PRO A 620 -6.01 21.37 -10.62
C PRO A 620 -6.52 20.11 -11.33
N VAL A 621 -6.79 20.25 -12.63
CA VAL A 621 -7.44 19.18 -13.42
C VAL A 621 -6.63 17.89 -13.42
N ARG A 622 -5.30 17.97 -13.61
CA ARG A 622 -4.40 16.82 -13.64
C ARG A 622 -3.59 16.71 -12.37
N TRP A 623 -3.45 15.50 -11.83
CA TRP A 623 -2.67 15.19 -10.61
C TRP A 623 -1.22 15.73 -10.60
N ARG A 624 -0.57 15.80 -11.76
CA ARG A 624 0.85 16.17 -11.91
C ARG A 624 1.15 17.68 -11.77
N TRP A 625 0.62 18.34 -10.75
CA TRP A 625 0.85 19.77 -10.52
C TRP A 625 2.19 20.08 -9.85
N LYS A 626 2.70 21.28 -10.15
CA LYS A 626 3.88 21.87 -9.50
C LYS A 626 3.52 22.49 -8.14
N ILE A 627 4.54 22.77 -7.33
CA ILE A 627 4.43 23.34 -5.97
C ILE A 627 3.53 24.59 -5.92
N ASP A 628 3.63 25.46 -6.93
CA ASP A 628 2.87 26.71 -7.02
C ASP A 628 1.35 26.48 -7.17
N LYS A 629 0.96 25.33 -7.74
CA LYS A 629 -0.43 24.91 -7.97
C LYS A 629 -0.97 23.96 -6.91
N ALA A 630 -0.25 23.75 -5.80
CA ALA A 630 -0.74 22.93 -4.69
C ALA A 630 -2.13 23.45 -4.21
N PRO A 631 -3.17 22.60 -4.20
CA PRO A 631 -4.55 23.02 -3.93
C PRO A 631 -4.77 23.46 -2.48
N ILE A 632 -3.95 22.97 -1.56
CA ILE A 632 -3.91 23.40 -0.16
C ILE A 632 -2.50 23.89 0.17
N LYS A 633 -2.41 25.02 0.87
CA LYS A 633 -1.17 25.53 1.44
C LYS A 633 -1.39 25.92 2.90
N LEU A 634 -0.39 25.73 3.75
CA LEU A 634 -0.42 26.20 5.15
C LEU A 634 0.61 27.31 5.30
N GLN A 635 0.19 28.50 5.73
CA GLN A 635 1.12 29.52 6.20
C GLN A 635 1.33 29.33 7.70
N VAL A 636 2.57 29.10 8.09
CA VAL A 636 2.97 28.81 9.48
C VAL A 636 4.07 29.75 9.93
N LYS A 637 4.09 30.06 11.22
CA LYS A 637 5.20 30.78 11.85
C LYS A 637 6.40 29.85 12.02
N ALA A 638 7.59 30.38 11.80
CA ALA A 638 8.84 29.66 11.97
C ALA A 638 9.95 30.63 12.40
N ARG A 639 11.00 30.07 13.00
CA ARG A 639 12.24 30.78 13.33
C ARG A 639 13.32 30.35 12.38
N GLU A 640 13.97 31.33 11.77
CA GLU A 640 15.19 31.09 11.02
C GLU A 640 16.31 30.63 11.95
N THR A 641 17.08 29.62 11.55
CA THR A 641 18.15 29.04 12.37
C THR A 641 19.32 28.60 11.49
N GLU A 642 20.51 28.48 12.06
CA GLU A 642 21.72 28.05 11.36
C GLU A 642 22.11 26.63 11.80
N TRP A 643 21.32 25.62 11.42
CA TRP A 643 21.75 24.21 11.61
C TRP A 643 22.35 23.67 10.32
N LYS A 644 23.39 22.85 10.43
CA LYS A 644 24.02 22.17 9.31
C LYS A 644 23.74 20.68 9.47
N PRO A 645 22.80 20.10 8.72
CA PRO A 645 22.49 18.68 8.84
C PRO A 645 23.74 17.83 8.56
N SER A 646 23.99 16.85 9.40
CA SER A 646 24.93 15.75 9.16
C SER A 646 24.27 14.43 9.58
N ILE A 647 24.83 13.29 9.22
CA ILE A 647 24.23 12.01 9.61
C ILE A 647 24.18 11.78 11.13
N THR A 648 25.14 12.34 11.87
CA THR A 648 25.19 12.26 13.35
C THR A 648 24.39 13.37 14.04
N ALA A 649 24.00 14.42 13.31
CA ALA A 649 23.19 15.53 13.80
C ALA A 649 22.27 16.08 12.69
N PRO A 650 21.26 15.30 12.24
CA PRO A 650 20.38 15.70 11.13
C PRO A 650 19.50 16.91 11.47
N LEU A 651 19.18 17.04 12.76
CA LEU A 651 18.45 18.15 13.36
C LEU A 651 19.23 18.74 14.55
N PRO A 652 18.90 19.95 15.02
CA PRO A 652 19.43 20.50 16.27
C PRO A 652 19.21 19.57 17.47
N GLN A 653 20.23 19.43 18.32
CA GLN A 653 20.19 18.58 19.52
C GLN A 653 19.21 19.07 20.59
N GLN A 654 18.92 20.37 20.60
CA GLN A 654 18.03 21.02 21.56
C GLN A 654 17.05 21.92 20.81
N PRO A 655 15.87 22.20 21.41
CA PRO A 655 14.94 23.17 20.85
C PRO A 655 15.63 24.50 20.53
N VAL A 656 15.38 25.02 19.32
CA VAL A 656 16.01 26.24 18.82
C VAL A 656 15.63 27.43 19.72
N THR A 657 16.62 28.27 20.03
CA THR A 657 16.46 29.53 20.76
C THR A 657 16.88 30.69 19.86
N GLY A 658 16.09 31.76 19.82
CA GLY A 658 16.36 32.91 18.94
C GLY A 658 15.89 32.71 17.50
N GLY A 659 16.57 33.36 16.55
CA GLY A 659 16.21 33.35 15.14
C GLY A 659 15.25 34.47 14.72
N ALA A 660 15.34 34.91 13.46
CA ALA A 660 14.41 35.88 12.90
C ALA A 660 13.02 35.26 12.69
N ASP A 661 11.98 36.03 13.00
CA ASP A 661 10.60 35.64 12.69
C ASP A 661 10.37 35.53 11.19
N LYS A 662 9.81 34.41 10.77
CA LYS A 662 9.41 34.16 9.38
C LYS A 662 8.03 33.53 9.34
N THR A 663 7.32 33.85 8.26
CA THR A 663 6.16 33.07 7.83
C THR A 663 6.59 32.26 6.63
N ILE A 664 6.52 30.94 6.75
CA ILE A 664 6.83 30.01 5.66
C ILE A 664 5.54 29.37 5.15
N THR A 665 5.57 28.88 3.92
CA THR A 665 4.44 28.19 3.29
C THR A 665 4.76 26.72 3.16
N LEU A 666 3.93 25.86 3.76
CA LEU A 666 3.99 24.42 3.59
C LEU A 666 2.98 23.97 2.53
N VAL A 667 3.32 22.91 1.82
CA VAL A 667 2.46 22.24 0.83
C VAL A 667 2.36 20.74 1.17
N PRO A 668 1.37 20.01 0.64
CA PRO A 668 1.33 18.56 0.81
C PRO A 668 2.63 17.90 0.35
N TYR A 669 3.15 16.95 1.13
CA TYR A 669 4.40 16.22 0.90
C TYR A 669 4.48 15.60 -0.50
N SER A 670 3.36 15.07 -1.00
CA SER A 670 3.24 14.50 -2.34
C SER A 670 3.49 15.49 -3.48
N CYS A 671 3.44 16.80 -3.22
CA CYS A 671 3.69 17.83 -4.23
C CYS A 671 5.19 18.12 -4.44
N THR A 672 6.08 17.57 -3.60
CA THR A 672 7.51 17.93 -3.55
C THR A 672 8.41 16.76 -3.88
N LYS A 673 9.62 17.06 -4.37
CA LYS A 673 10.71 16.11 -4.56
C LYS A 673 11.96 16.45 -3.74
N PHE A 674 12.08 17.73 -3.38
CA PHE A 674 13.00 18.23 -2.37
C PHE A 674 12.21 19.02 -1.33
N HIS A 675 12.45 18.75 -0.06
CA HIS A 675 11.61 19.23 1.03
C HIS A 675 12.21 19.03 2.42
N VAL A 676 11.61 19.73 3.39
CA VAL A 676 11.75 19.46 4.83
C VAL A 676 10.37 19.16 5.40
N THR A 677 10.22 18.03 6.07
CA THR A 677 8.96 17.57 6.66
C THR A 677 9.07 17.34 8.16
N MET A 678 10.21 16.82 8.62
CA MET A 678 10.56 16.76 10.03
C MET A 678 11.36 18.02 10.36
N PHE A 679 10.71 18.97 11.04
CA PHE A 679 11.27 20.26 11.38
C PHE A 679 11.93 20.21 12.75
N PRO A 680 13.01 20.98 12.98
CA PRO A 680 13.41 21.35 14.32
C PRO A 680 12.27 22.06 15.06
N VAL A 681 12.25 21.89 16.37
CA VAL A 681 11.29 22.54 17.27
C VAL A 681 11.89 23.80 17.89
N THR A 682 11.04 24.74 18.32
CA THR A 682 11.48 25.88 19.13
C THR A 682 11.20 25.65 20.62
N LYS A 683 11.96 26.34 21.48
CA LYS A 683 11.71 26.30 22.93
C LYS A 683 10.29 26.77 23.32
N ARG A 684 9.64 27.61 22.51
CA ARG A 684 8.28 28.11 22.77
C ARG A 684 7.20 27.04 22.54
N THR A 685 7.42 26.14 21.60
CA THR A 685 6.38 25.23 21.09
C THR A 685 6.61 23.77 21.45
N TRP A 686 7.82 23.41 21.84
CA TRP A 686 8.15 22.10 22.37
C TRP A 686 7.46 21.85 23.72
N ILE A 687 6.60 20.83 23.77
CA ILE A 687 5.80 20.48 24.97
C ILE A 687 6.08 19.08 25.52
N LYS A 688 7.04 18.35 24.94
CA LYS A 688 7.48 17.06 25.46
C LYS A 688 8.71 17.26 26.34
N ASP A 689 8.84 16.47 27.39
CA ASP A 689 10.05 16.49 28.22
C ASP A 689 11.25 15.81 27.51
#